data_AF-A0A1C7NM94-F1
#
_entry.id   AF-A0A1C7NM94-F1
#
_cell.length_a   1.000
_cell.length_b   1.000
_cell.length_c   1.000
_cell.angle_alpha   90.00
_cell.angle_beta   90.00
_cell.angle_gamma   90.00
#
_symmetry.space_group_name_H-M   'P 1'
#
loop_
_entity.id
_entity.type
_entity.pdbx_description
1 polymer ?
#
loop_
_entity_poly.entity_id
_entity_poly.type
_entity_poly.pdbx_seq_one_letter_code
_entity_poly.pdbx_strand_id
1 'polypeptide(L)'
;MEQLTPRDFLVHLNQGNFQAAIDLADELQIDKNLAYKAQWTKRKEERGLDIQRKDVELLELVKDDAWVVAESLDTCANQPEVQRTILGVGQARVLDKTDSILANLTKDSSITEDDKTWLRSRLYFLQYLDRLNTFIKIWPSLEEQEGDTATIATAYAQFRDSNLIAKAIEFARSENHTALDAIFLHHGQDVLQQRLFILSQIPETVDPSQFDLPHVTQDHEDRWLEEPWRKEQDPVEQDWIKEKIDLEVHEYKDYLAKLDGVVQSTEYPTSAKVIADWYLGRAQAADQIGLSSIALEIIRYAQVMGVTGIASQVEDYEWLCKYVYGSINHQTEGDFVNLEKFKKLSSEQVLNGLLSNTNEATIVDDMLRLALPWIEFAKRNKQNKQEEKEVDFILYRWLLDSKRLKYHLDWCCAVFEMSKPTLPIEDRIIKDELDLSRLVLAIVYTGDGSMEHLVRLFECLPIFNDVTETPDEPMDMATVISSTIDSSALQVFMALQSIGPYGLTQMMDTLQTHLGSAEVLNRYHARVPLSWFLYDQTADAQRQLCIRMSSRAGGGVEIRGAQFDRDDDWRELLDDMMRLSDPDQGIFSKLESTEILEIFFSSLLRCGRFKLAKELILGSNKSLDITKAERLVIDAEREFFDNATSGNMHSGELKQAWDCLKVLPPTTEIKREIDLIEATHTLIHEYKVQDRPGVTLMPIQVRQSSNRLELVSKLINTKQDIYRRHEEVLTLVRKLGYGEDTLAKVKALAFMTSAALIEEDYLESYRLCQITVEAAQNAKMTGKSKDYQDQVNQNAWQVCLNLGKVEAFDDINRRLDVLSMAMTLSPPENISDVLAVWRKLDRDRPDQISLAQLSASNYNQSQQESKGWQGLFQNATKQWSLGDLLTGGEASEGNNGKRKRDILRDAVGGWLFQS
;
A
#
# COMPACT_ATOMS: atom_id res chain seq x y z
N MET A 1 -77.30 25.35 87.17
CA MET A 1 -77.01 25.46 85.73
C MET A 1 -76.02 26.60 85.60
N GLU A 2 -74.76 26.29 85.33
CA GLU A 2 -73.75 27.30 85.06
C GLU A 2 -74.15 28.06 83.80
N GLN A 3 -74.08 29.39 83.83
CA GLN A 3 -74.37 30.21 82.67
C GLN A 3 -73.28 29.96 81.64
N LEU A 4 -73.66 29.50 80.45
CA LEU A 4 -72.76 29.35 79.31
C LEU A 4 -72.10 30.69 79.02
N THR A 5 -70.77 30.69 78.91
CA THR A 5 -69.98 31.90 78.71
C THR A 5 -69.26 31.88 77.36
N PRO A 6 -68.91 33.05 76.78
CA PRO A 6 -68.05 33.12 75.59
C PRO A 6 -66.68 32.43 75.77
N ARG A 7 -66.25 32.22 77.02
CA ARG A 7 -65.04 31.44 77.34
C ARG A 7 -65.21 29.97 76.99
N ASP A 8 -66.40 29.40 77.19
CA ASP A 8 -66.69 28.00 76.88
C ASP A 8 -66.68 27.77 75.36
N PHE A 9 -67.18 28.73 74.57
CA PHE A 9 -67.06 28.74 73.12
C PHE A 9 -65.58 28.67 72.65
N LEU A 10 -64.71 29.54 73.20
CA LEU A 10 -63.27 29.53 72.88
C LEU A 10 -62.57 28.24 73.31
N VAL A 11 -62.99 27.63 74.42
CA VAL A 11 -62.45 26.34 74.88
C VAL A 11 -62.81 25.23 73.90
N HIS A 12 -64.07 25.12 73.48
CA HIS A 12 -64.48 24.13 72.48
C HIS A 12 -63.82 24.34 71.12
N LEU A 13 -63.64 25.60 70.71
CA LEU A 13 -62.95 25.97 69.47
C LEU A 13 -61.46 25.55 69.50
N ASN A 14 -60.74 25.84 70.59
CA ASN A 14 -59.33 25.43 70.76
C ASN A 14 -59.15 23.90 70.91
N GLN A 15 -60.15 23.20 71.46
CA GLN A 15 -60.14 21.74 71.57
C GLN A 15 -60.50 21.04 70.26
N GLY A 16 -60.96 21.76 69.23
CA GLY A 16 -61.42 21.20 67.95
C GLY A 16 -62.80 20.56 68.00
N ASN A 17 -63.61 20.86 69.01
CA ASN A 17 -65.00 20.42 69.16
C ASN A 17 -65.93 21.38 68.40
N PHE A 18 -65.78 21.45 67.08
CA PHE A 18 -66.38 22.51 66.26
C PHE A 18 -67.91 22.51 66.25
N GLN A 19 -68.57 21.34 66.24
CA GLN A 19 -70.03 21.28 66.29
C GLN A 19 -70.57 21.88 67.61
N ALA A 20 -69.95 21.51 68.74
CA ALA A 20 -70.30 22.08 70.04
C ALA A 20 -70.03 23.59 70.10
N ALA A 21 -68.96 24.07 69.44
CA ALA A 21 -68.70 25.51 69.31
C ALA A 21 -69.75 26.22 68.45
N ILE A 22 -70.25 25.60 67.37
CA ILE A 22 -71.32 26.15 66.52
C ILE A 22 -72.63 26.22 67.30
N ASP A 23 -72.99 25.16 68.02
CA ASP A 23 -74.20 25.10 68.83
C ASP A 23 -74.16 26.16 69.96
N LEU A 24 -73.00 26.35 70.60
CA LEU A 24 -72.78 27.41 71.57
C LEU A 24 -72.78 28.82 70.95
N ALA A 25 -72.31 28.97 69.71
CA ALA A 25 -72.38 30.24 69.00
C ALA A 25 -73.83 30.65 68.72
N ASP A 26 -74.71 29.69 68.42
CA ASP A 26 -76.16 29.91 68.30
C ASP A 26 -76.79 30.36 69.61
N GLU A 27 -76.50 29.66 70.71
CA GLU A 27 -77.07 29.97 72.03
C GLU A 27 -76.57 31.30 72.60
N LEU A 28 -75.32 31.67 72.31
CA LEU A 28 -74.66 32.88 72.81
C LEU A 28 -74.72 34.07 71.83
N GLN A 29 -75.35 33.92 70.66
CA GLN A 29 -75.36 34.92 69.57
C GLN A 29 -73.96 35.39 69.14
N ILE A 30 -72.99 34.48 69.17
CA ILE A 30 -71.62 34.71 68.70
C ILE A 30 -71.56 34.42 67.20
N ASP A 31 -70.69 35.13 66.46
CA ASP A 31 -70.53 34.90 65.02
C ASP A 31 -69.99 33.48 64.72
N LYS A 32 -70.84 32.68 64.07
CA LYS A 32 -70.49 31.32 63.61
C LYS A 32 -69.30 31.28 62.64
N ASN A 33 -69.02 32.39 61.94
CA ASN A 33 -67.85 32.46 61.05
C ASN A 33 -66.56 32.13 61.80
N LEU A 34 -66.44 32.51 63.07
CA LEU A 34 -65.25 32.20 63.87
C LEU A 34 -65.05 30.68 64.04
N ALA A 35 -66.13 29.93 64.24
CA ALA A 35 -66.08 28.47 64.34
C ALA A 35 -65.77 27.81 63.00
N TYR A 36 -66.39 28.26 61.90
CA TYR A 36 -66.12 27.71 60.57
C TYR A 36 -64.70 28.03 60.07
N LYS A 37 -64.20 29.25 60.29
CA LYS A 37 -62.82 29.64 59.96
C LYS A 37 -61.81 28.79 60.73
N ALA A 38 -62.00 28.64 62.05
CA ALA A 38 -61.12 27.82 62.88
C ALA A 38 -61.16 26.33 62.47
N GLN A 39 -62.34 25.84 62.07
CA GLN A 39 -62.49 24.48 61.56
C GLN A 39 -61.75 24.28 60.23
N TRP A 40 -61.86 25.22 59.29
CA TRP A 40 -61.10 25.20 58.05
C TRP A 40 -59.59 25.22 58.29
N THR A 41 -59.09 26.17 59.09
CA THR A 41 -57.64 26.28 59.38
C THR A 41 -57.10 25.00 60.00
N LYS A 42 -57.80 24.41 60.97
CA LYS A 42 -57.37 23.13 61.57
C LYS A 42 -57.38 21.98 60.55
N ARG A 43 -58.37 21.92 59.65
CA ARG A 43 -58.42 20.91 58.59
C ARG A 43 -57.27 21.06 57.60
N LYS A 44 -56.93 22.30 57.22
CA LYS A 44 -55.79 22.63 56.37
C LYS A 44 -54.46 22.22 57.03
N GLU A 45 -54.30 22.43 58.33
CA GLU A 45 -53.13 21.97 59.11
C GLU A 45 -53.06 20.44 59.22
N GLU A 46 -54.18 19.76 59.45
CA GLU A 46 -54.24 18.30 59.61
C GLU A 46 -53.99 17.54 58.30
N ARG A 47 -54.53 18.05 57.18
CA ARG A 47 -54.51 17.36 55.88
C ARG A 47 -53.47 17.90 54.91
N GLY A 48 -52.91 19.08 55.17
CA GLY A 48 -51.94 19.72 54.28
C GLY A 48 -52.48 19.86 52.87
N LEU A 49 -51.83 19.18 51.91
CA LEU A 49 -52.16 19.22 50.48
C LEU A 49 -53.29 18.24 50.09
N ASP A 50 -53.71 17.33 50.98
CA ASP A 50 -54.72 16.31 50.73
C ASP A 50 -56.14 16.73 51.19
N ILE A 51 -56.46 18.02 51.03
CA ILE A 51 -57.78 18.57 51.32
C ILE A 51 -58.82 17.82 50.49
N GLN A 52 -59.96 17.50 51.11
CA GLN A 52 -61.06 16.80 50.45
C GLN A 52 -62.20 17.76 50.11
N ARG A 53 -63.02 17.39 49.12
CA ARG A 53 -64.19 18.18 48.70
C ARG A 53 -65.12 18.57 49.86
N LYS A 54 -65.31 17.70 50.85
CA LYS A 54 -66.14 17.97 52.04
C LYS A 54 -65.58 19.06 52.95
N ASP A 55 -64.26 19.26 52.96
CA ASP A 55 -63.66 20.33 53.74
C ASP A 55 -63.91 21.69 53.08
N VAL A 56 -63.97 21.72 51.74
CA VAL A 56 -64.25 22.93 50.94
C VAL A 56 -65.67 23.44 51.18
N GLU A 57 -66.63 22.57 51.51
CA GLU A 57 -68.00 22.96 51.92
C GLU A 57 -67.99 23.92 53.12
N LEU A 58 -66.95 23.90 53.96
CA LEU A 58 -66.80 24.85 55.08
C LEU A 58 -66.56 26.28 54.59
N LEU A 59 -65.86 26.47 53.46
CA LEU A 59 -65.64 27.80 52.87
C LEU A 59 -66.96 28.43 52.41
N GLU A 60 -67.90 27.62 51.91
CA GLU A 60 -69.21 28.10 51.48
C GLU A 60 -70.06 28.63 52.66
N LEU A 61 -69.87 28.07 53.86
CA LEU A 61 -70.59 28.45 55.08
C LEU A 61 -70.06 29.75 55.71
N VAL A 62 -68.85 30.20 55.35
CA VAL A 62 -68.27 31.46 55.84
C VAL A 62 -68.84 32.65 55.07
N LYS A 63 -69.30 33.68 55.79
CA LYS A 63 -69.90 34.90 55.22
C LYS A 63 -68.88 36.03 54.96
N ASP A 64 -67.65 35.89 55.44
CA ASP A 64 -66.59 36.87 55.21
C ASP A 64 -65.95 36.61 53.84
N ASP A 65 -66.47 37.28 52.81
CA ASP A 65 -66.04 37.08 51.42
C ASP A 65 -64.55 37.38 51.22
N ALA A 66 -64.00 38.39 51.90
CA ALA A 66 -62.58 38.74 51.77
C ALA A 66 -61.67 37.63 52.29
N TRP A 67 -62.05 37.03 53.42
CA TRP A 67 -61.33 35.89 53.99
C TRP A 67 -61.46 34.64 53.12
N VAL A 68 -62.65 34.32 52.61
CA VAL A 68 -62.86 33.15 51.73
C VAL A 68 -62.04 33.29 50.45
N VAL A 69 -61.98 34.49 49.87
CA VAL A 69 -61.19 34.78 48.68
C VAL A 69 -59.70 34.62 48.94
N ALA A 70 -59.18 35.18 50.04
CA ALA A 70 -57.78 35.04 50.40
C ALA A 70 -57.38 33.56 50.61
N GLU A 71 -58.19 32.79 51.34
CA GLU A 71 -57.94 31.37 51.56
C GLU A 71 -58.03 30.55 50.26
N SER A 72 -58.96 30.89 49.37
CA SER A 72 -59.14 30.19 48.10
C SER A 72 -57.99 30.46 47.12
N LEU A 73 -57.37 31.65 47.17
CA LEU A 73 -56.17 31.97 46.39
C LEU A 73 -54.92 31.30 46.97
N ASP A 74 -54.76 31.29 48.29
CA ASP A 74 -53.58 30.73 48.97
C ASP A 74 -53.52 29.20 48.87
N THR A 75 -54.67 28.52 48.96
CA THR A 75 -54.72 27.07 49.15
C THR A 75 -54.51 26.27 47.84
N CYS A 76 -53.61 25.29 47.89
CA CYS A 76 -53.39 24.29 46.84
C CYS A 76 -53.68 22.87 47.33
N ALA A 77 -54.31 22.04 46.49
CA ALA A 77 -54.69 20.66 46.78
C ALA A 77 -54.17 19.67 45.71
N ASN A 78 -53.83 18.45 46.14
CA ASN A 78 -53.30 17.39 45.28
C ASN A 78 -54.34 16.82 44.30
N GLN A 79 -55.63 16.93 44.64
CA GLN A 79 -56.71 16.49 43.75
C GLN A 79 -57.17 17.65 42.86
N PRO A 80 -57.03 17.56 41.52
CA PRO A 80 -57.41 18.66 40.63
C PRO A 80 -58.87 19.08 40.72
N GLU A 81 -59.78 18.13 40.95
CA GLU A 81 -61.21 18.42 41.16
C GLU A 81 -61.47 19.20 42.45
N VAL A 82 -60.70 18.92 43.51
CA VAL A 82 -60.78 19.67 44.76
C VAL A 82 -60.21 21.07 44.55
N GLN A 83 -59.05 21.21 43.87
CA GLN A 83 -58.48 22.51 43.56
C GLN A 83 -59.43 23.38 42.74
N ARG A 84 -60.09 22.80 41.74
CA ARG A 84 -61.12 23.48 40.93
C ARG A 84 -62.29 23.96 41.79
N THR A 85 -62.71 23.14 42.76
CA THR A 85 -63.78 23.51 43.69
C THR A 85 -63.36 24.68 44.58
N ILE A 86 -62.15 24.66 45.14
CA ILE A 86 -61.60 25.74 45.98
C ILE A 86 -61.58 27.06 45.20
N LEU A 87 -61.00 27.06 44.00
CA LEU A 87 -60.97 28.26 43.15
C LEU A 87 -62.37 28.71 42.72
N GLY A 88 -63.29 27.78 42.45
CA GLY A 88 -64.67 28.08 42.08
C GLY A 88 -65.47 28.78 43.18
N VAL A 89 -65.30 28.37 44.44
CA VAL A 89 -65.92 29.05 45.59
C VAL A 89 -65.43 30.49 45.70
N GLY A 90 -64.11 30.70 45.64
CA GLY A 90 -63.53 32.05 45.65
C GLY A 90 -63.97 32.91 44.46
N GLN A 91 -63.97 32.35 43.26
CA GLN A 91 -64.43 33.03 42.05
C GLN A 91 -65.88 33.51 42.18
N ALA A 92 -66.79 32.66 42.65
CA ALA A 92 -68.20 33.03 42.82
C ALA A 92 -68.38 34.23 43.77
N ARG A 93 -67.60 34.28 44.88
CA ARG A 93 -67.61 35.42 45.82
C ARG A 93 -67.09 36.71 45.20
N VAL A 94 -66.00 36.62 44.43
CA VAL A 94 -65.44 37.80 43.78
C VAL A 94 -66.37 38.32 42.68
N LEU A 95 -67.00 37.44 41.89
CA LEU A 95 -67.93 37.84 40.83
C LEU A 95 -69.08 38.69 41.38
N ASP A 96 -69.78 38.20 42.42
CA ASP A 96 -70.89 38.93 43.06
C ASP A 96 -70.45 40.32 43.54
N LYS A 97 -69.24 40.42 44.11
CA LYS A 97 -68.71 41.69 44.59
C LYS A 97 -68.33 42.66 43.46
N THR A 98 -67.71 42.14 42.40
CA THR A 98 -67.10 42.94 41.32
C THR A 98 -68.06 43.29 40.19
N ASP A 99 -69.15 42.56 39.98
CA ASP A 99 -70.13 42.86 38.93
C ASP A 99 -70.74 44.25 39.11
N SER A 100 -71.02 44.65 40.35
CA SER A 100 -71.51 45.99 40.68
C SER A 100 -70.47 47.09 40.43
N ILE A 101 -69.18 46.78 40.59
CA ILE A 101 -68.06 47.70 40.34
C ILE A 101 -67.90 47.90 38.83
N LEU A 102 -67.84 46.80 38.07
CA LEU A 102 -67.65 46.81 36.62
C LEU A 102 -68.82 47.47 35.89
N ALA A 103 -70.06 47.28 36.35
CA ALA A 103 -71.25 47.92 35.77
C ALA A 103 -71.19 49.46 35.82
N ASN A 104 -70.49 50.03 36.79
CA ASN A 104 -70.36 51.47 36.99
C ASN A 104 -69.02 52.05 36.50
N LEU A 105 -68.13 51.21 35.97
CA LEU A 105 -66.76 51.59 35.61
C LEU A 105 -66.70 52.15 34.18
N THR A 106 -66.06 53.32 34.02
CA THR A 106 -65.72 53.89 32.70
C THR A 106 -64.23 54.17 32.59
N LYS A 107 -63.73 54.44 31.36
CA LYS A 107 -62.32 54.76 31.11
C LYS A 107 -61.81 55.97 31.90
N ASP A 108 -62.69 56.91 32.25
CA ASP A 108 -62.31 58.13 32.99
C ASP A 108 -62.57 58.04 34.51
N SER A 109 -63.23 56.99 34.98
CA SER A 109 -63.54 56.80 36.41
C SER A 109 -62.30 56.43 37.24
N SER A 110 -62.17 57.04 38.43
CA SER A 110 -61.20 56.65 39.46
C SER A 110 -61.68 55.42 40.23
N ILE A 111 -60.80 54.42 40.43
CA ILE A 111 -61.09 53.18 41.15
C ILE A 111 -60.46 53.25 42.56
N THR A 112 -61.20 52.86 43.59
CA THR A 112 -60.65 52.79 44.96
C THR A 112 -59.64 51.65 45.09
N GLU A 113 -58.69 51.73 46.03
CA GLU A 113 -57.70 50.64 46.22
C GLU A 113 -58.36 49.31 46.65
N ASP A 114 -59.46 49.37 47.40
CA ASP A 114 -60.25 48.19 47.76
C ASP A 114 -60.89 47.57 46.51
N ASP A 115 -61.54 48.38 45.66
CA ASP A 115 -62.13 47.91 44.40
C ASP A 115 -61.06 47.33 43.46
N LYS A 116 -59.87 47.95 43.37
CA LYS A 116 -58.74 47.40 42.62
C LYS A 116 -58.33 46.03 43.16
N THR A 117 -58.30 45.85 44.48
CA THR A 117 -57.96 44.56 45.10
C THR A 117 -58.99 43.47 44.76
N TRP A 118 -60.27 43.81 44.76
CA TRP A 118 -61.34 42.89 44.33
C TRP A 118 -61.25 42.54 42.84
N LEU A 119 -61.00 43.54 41.98
CA LEU A 119 -60.82 43.31 40.54
C LEU A 119 -59.56 42.49 40.23
N ARG A 120 -58.43 42.74 40.93
CA ARG A 120 -57.22 41.89 40.85
C ARG A 120 -57.51 40.46 41.27
N SER A 121 -58.27 40.27 42.35
CA SER A 121 -58.66 38.93 42.81
C SER A 121 -59.50 38.20 41.75
N ARG A 122 -60.38 38.92 41.03
CA ARG A 122 -61.16 38.35 39.90
C ARG A 122 -60.23 37.86 38.81
N LEU A 123 -59.26 38.71 38.43
CA LEU A 123 -58.26 38.37 37.44
C LEU A 123 -57.44 37.13 37.84
N TYR A 124 -56.98 37.05 39.10
CA TYR A 124 -56.24 35.90 39.60
C TYR A 124 -57.06 34.61 39.55
N PHE A 125 -58.33 34.61 39.95
CA PHE A 125 -59.16 33.40 39.85
C PHE A 125 -59.35 32.93 38.41
N LEU A 126 -59.57 33.85 37.47
CA LEU A 126 -59.70 33.52 36.05
C LEU A 126 -58.39 32.90 35.51
N GLN A 127 -57.26 33.56 35.79
CA GLN A 127 -55.94 33.07 35.39
C GLN A 127 -55.61 31.72 36.02
N TYR A 128 -55.86 31.54 37.32
CA TYR A 128 -55.58 30.30 38.03
C TYR A 128 -56.46 29.16 37.53
N LEU A 129 -57.74 29.39 37.24
CA LEU A 129 -58.61 28.35 36.68
C LEU A 129 -58.18 27.93 35.28
N ASP A 130 -57.85 28.88 34.40
CA ASP A 130 -57.34 28.58 33.06
C ASP A 130 -55.99 27.85 33.13
N ARG A 131 -55.08 28.32 33.99
CA ARG A 131 -53.80 27.65 34.26
C ARG A 131 -53.96 26.28 34.89
N LEU A 132 -54.98 26.06 35.74
CA LEU A 132 -55.26 24.74 36.31
C LEU A 132 -55.69 23.76 35.23
N ASN A 133 -56.56 24.18 34.32
CA ASN A 133 -57.00 23.32 33.22
C ASN A 133 -55.84 22.98 32.27
N THR A 134 -54.96 23.93 31.96
CA THR A 134 -53.72 23.64 31.22
C THR A 134 -52.78 22.74 32.02
N PHE A 135 -52.57 23.02 33.31
CA PHE A 135 -51.72 22.22 34.18
C PHE A 135 -52.16 20.75 34.22
N ILE A 136 -53.47 20.49 34.34
CA ILE A 136 -54.03 19.13 34.31
C ILE A 136 -53.71 18.42 32.99
N LYS A 137 -53.74 19.13 31.85
CA LYS A 137 -53.40 18.56 30.54
C LYS A 137 -51.92 18.21 30.41
N ILE A 138 -51.03 19.05 30.95
CA ILE A 138 -49.57 18.86 30.83
C ILE A 138 -48.99 18.00 31.95
N TRP A 139 -49.70 17.83 33.07
CA TRP A 139 -49.21 17.07 34.23
C TRP A 139 -48.70 15.66 33.88
N PRO A 140 -49.40 14.86 33.03
CA PRO A 140 -48.88 13.54 32.66
C PRO A 140 -47.48 13.59 32.04
N SER A 141 -47.15 14.61 31.23
CA SER A 141 -45.81 14.74 30.64
C SER A 141 -44.77 15.28 31.62
N LEU A 142 -45.19 16.03 32.66
CA LEU A 142 -44.30 16.53 33.71
C LEU A 142 -43.98 15.46 34.75
N GLU A 143 -44.96 14.63 35.10
CA GLU A 143 -44.80 13.53 36.07
C GLU A 143 -43.75 12.52 35.61
N GLU A 144 -43.72 12.24 34.30
CA GLU A 144 -42.69 11.39 33.69
C GLU A 144 -41.27 11.99 33.78
N GLN A 145 -41.14 13.32 33.81
CA GLN A 145 -39.85 14.04 33.84
C GLN A 145 -39.35 14.34 35.26
N GLU A 146 -40.23 14.70 36.19
CA GLU A 146 -39.88 15.13 37.56
C GLU A 146 -39.79 13.99 38.59
N GLY A 147 -40.30 12.79 38.25
CA GLY A 147 -40.31 11.60 39.14
C GLY A 147 -41.19 11.75 40.38
N ASP A 148 -41.12 10.79 41.31
CA ASP A 148 -41.99 10.67 42.51
C ASP A 148 -41.91 11.85 43.52
N THR A 149 -41.07 12.86 43.28
CA THR A 149 -40.77 13.92 44.26
C THR A 149 -41.70 15.14 44.22
N ALA A 150 -42.36 15.43 43.10
CA ALA A 150 -43.22 16.59 42.95
C ALA A 150 -44.71 16.22 43.12
N THR A 151 -45.42 16.94 44.00
CA THR A 151 -46.87 16.77 44.13
C THR A 151 -47.62 17.73 43.21
N ILE A 152 -48.84 17.35 42.76
CA ILE A 152 -49.71 18.20 41.95
C ILE A 152 -49.89 19.58 42.59
N ALA A 153 -50.12 19.64 43.90
CA ALA A 153 -50.35 20.90 44.60
C ALA A 153 -49.13 21.82 44.56
N THR A 154 -47.93 21.27 44.79
CA THR A 154 -46.68 22.05 44.78
C THR A 154 -46.29 22.51 43.38
N ALA A 155 -46.43 21.64 42.37
CA ALA A 155 -46.11 21.97 41.00
C ALA A 155 -47.13 22.96 40.40
N TYR A 156 -48.42 22.79 40.70
CA TYR A 156 -49.44 23.77 40.32
C TYR A 156 -49.23 25.12 41.00
N ALA A 157 -48.85 25.16 42.28
CA ALA A 157 -48.54 26.40 42.98
C ALA A 157 -47.42 27.19 42.28
N GLN A 158 -46.41 26.50 41.75
CA GLN A 158 -45.35 27.14 40.98
C GLN A 158 -45.82 27.54 39.58
N PHE A 159 -46.59 26.69 38.90
CA PHE A 159 -47.08 26.94 37.54
C PHE A 159 -48.08 28.09 37.48
N ARG A 160 -49.04 28.16 38.42
CA ARG A 160 -50.13 29.15 38.42
C ARG A 160 -49.65 30.59 38.53
N ASP A 161 -48.45 30.82 39.09
CA ASP A 161 -47.82 32.14 39.24
C ASP A 161 -46.66 32.38 38.27
N SER A 162 -46.33 31.39 37.45
CA SER A 162 -45.19 31.48 36.52
C SER A 162 -45.42 32.42 35.34
N ASN A 163 -44.33 32.85 34.70
CA ASN A 163 -44.41 33.51 33.40
C ASN A 163 -44.56 32.43 32.30
N LEU A 164 -45.66 32.47 31.53
CA LEU A 164 -45.96 31.44 30.51
C LEU A 164 -44.93 31.41 29.38
N ILE A 165 -44.34 32.56 29.01
CA ILE A 165 -43.26 32.61 28.02
C ILE A 165 -42.01 31.91 28.57
N ALA A 166 -41.66 32.16 29.83
CA ALA A 166 -40.53 31.49 30.47
C ALA A 166 -40.75 29.97 30.58
N LYS A 167 -41.97 29.53 30.90
CA LYS A 167 -42.33 28.11 30.92
C LYS A 167 -42.33 27.49 29.53
N ALA A 168 -42.81 28.18 28.50
CA ALA A 168 -42.73 27.72 27.13
C ALA A 168 -41.27 27.55 26.67
N ILE A 169 -40.38 28.47 27.05
CA ILE A 169 -38.93 28.35 26.80
C ILE A 169 -38.34 27.13 27.51
N GLU A 170 -38.69 26.90 28.78
CA GLU A 170 -38.25 25.73 29.55
C GLU A 170 -38.72 24.43 28.88
N PHE A 171 -40.00 24.36 28.49
CA PHE A 171 -40.56 23.20 27.81
C PHE A 171 -39.92 22.94 26.45
N ALA A 172 -39.65 23.98 25.66
CA ALA A 172 -38.91 23.88 24.41
C ALA A 172 -37.49 23.29 24.62
N ARG A 173 -36.77 23.76 25.65
CA ARG A 173 -35.42 23.24 25.99
C ARG A 173 -35.42 21.81 26.49
N SER A 174 -36.48 21.42 27.20
CA SER A 174 -36.67 20.05 27.73
C SER A 174 -37.35 19.09 26.74
N GLU A 175 -37.57 19.53 25.49
CA GLU A 175 -38.18 18.74 24.42
C GLU A 175 -39.64 18.28 24.71
N ASN A 176 -40.34 18.97 25.62
CA ASN A 176 -41.70 18.63 26.02
C ASN A 176 -42.74 19.26 25.07
N HIS A 177 -42.91 18.63 23.90
CA HIS A 177 -43.86 19.07 22.86
C HIS A 177 -45.30 19.12 23.38
N THR A 178 -45.73 18.14 24.18
CA THR A 178 -47.10 18.10 24.75
C THR A 178 -47.40 19.35 25.60
N ALA A 179 -46.45 19.78 26.43
CA ALA A 179 -46.63 20.96 27.27
C ALA A 179 -46.58 22.25 26.45
N LEU A 180 -45.71 22.30 25.44
CA LEU A 180 -45.58 23.45 24.54
C LEU A 180 -46.84 23.65 23.69
N ASP A 181 -47.38 22.58 23.10
CA ASP A 181 -48.62 22.59 22.32
C ASP A 181 -49.80 23.05 23.18
N ALA A 182 -49.90 22.57 24.42
CA ALA A 182 -50.96 22.98 25.34
C ALA A 182 -50.87 24.47 25.71
N ILE A 183 -49.66 25.04 25.80
CA ILE A 183 -49.48 26.49 26.01
C ILE A 183 -49.92 27.27 24.77
N PHE A 184 -49.44 26.90 23.57
CA PHE A 184 -49.83 27.62 22.34
C PHE A 184 -51.32 27.52 22.05
N LEU A 185 -51.92 26.34 22.27
CA LEU A 185 -53.34 26.10 22.02
C LEU A 185 -54.24 26.88 22.97
N HIS A 186 -53.94 26.90 24.28
CA HIS A 186 -54.85 27.46 25.29
C HIS A 186 -54.52 28.89 25.72
N HIS A 187 -53.27 29.32 25.55
CA HIS A 187 -52.76 30.63 25.98
C HIS A 187 -52.13 31.42 24.84
N GLY A 188 -52.55 31.16 23.59
CA GLY A 188 -51.96 31.75 22.38
C GLY A 188 -51.84 33.29 22.42
N GLN A 189 -52.85 33.97 22.97
CA GLN A 189 -52.86 35.44 23.13
C GLN A 189 -51.66 35.98 23.93
N ASP A 190 -51.14 35.20 24.88
CA ASP A 190 -50.05 35.60 25.77
C ASP A 190 -48.65 35.23 25.23
N VAL A 191 -48.55 34.25 24.32
CA VAL A 191 -47.25 33.66 23.92
C VAL A 191 -46.93 33.73 22.42
N LEU A 192 -47.92 33.90 21.53
CA LEU A 192 -47.71 33.76 20.09
C LEU A 192 -46.82 34.87 19.50
N GLN A 193 -46.76 36.03 20.15
CA GLN A 193 -45.82 37.08 19.75
C GLN A 193 -44.36 36.66 19.93
N GLN A 194 -44.04 35.76 20.86
CA GLN A 194 -42.67 35.26 21.11
C GLN A 194 -42.44 33.85 20.56
N ARG A 195 -43.40 33.27 19.81
CA ARG A 195 -43.35 31.86 19.33
C ARG A 195 -42.05 31.49 18.64
N LEU A 196 -41.53 32.32 17.74
CA LEU A 196 -40.31 32.01 16.98
C LEU A 196 -39.07 31.97 17.89
N PHE A 197 -39.04 32.82 18.91
CA PHE A 197 -38.00 32.81 19.92
C PHE A 197 -38.12 31.59 20.84
N ILE A 198 -39.33 31.22 21.25
CA ILE A 198 -39.58 30.03 22.06
C ILE A 198 -39.13 28.77 21.30
N LEU A 199 -39.58 28.62 20.05
CA LEU A 199 -39.27 27.47 19.20
C LEU A 199 -37.78 27.40 18.81
N SER A 200 -37.05 28.52 18.80
CA SER A 200 -35.60 28.49 18.60
C SER A 200 -34.83 27.96 19.81
N GLN A 201 -35.48 27.78 20.96
CA GLN A 201 -34.88 27.14 22.14
C GLN A 201 -34.95 25.61 22.10
N ILE A 202 -35.63 25.03 21.11
CA ILE A 202 -35.65 23.58 20.88
C ILE A 202 -34.24 23.18 20.41
N PRO A 203 -33.56 22.25 21.10
CA PRO A 203 -32.23 21.80 20.70
C PRO A 203 -32.21 21.35 19.24
N GLU A 204 -31.15 21.70 18.51
CA GLU A 204 -31.07 21.37 17.09
C GLU A 204 -31.04 19.86 16.84
N THR A 205 -30.64 19.04 17.82
CA THR A 205 -30.58 17.58 17.71
C THR A 205 -31.92 16.87 17.62
N VAL A 206 -33.03 17.59 17.83
CA VAL A 206 -34.36 17.00 17.90
C VAL A 206 -35.00 16.94 16.51
N ASP A 207 -35.75 15.88 16.26
CA ASP A 207 -36.55 15.72 15.04
C ASP A 207 -37.60 16.85 14.95
N PRO A 208 -37.54 17.72 13.92
CA PRO A 208 -38.48 18.83 13.75
C PRO A 208 -39.95 18.39 13.66
N SER A 209 -40.22 17.15 13.24
CA SER A 209 -41.58 16.62 13.06
C SER A 209 -42.33 16.36 14.37
N GLN A 210 -41.63 16.35 15.50
CA GLN A 210 -42.25 16.18 16.82
C GLN A 210 -42.93 17.44 17.35
N PHE A 211 -42.65 18.60 16.74
CA PHE A 211 -43.19 19.89 17.17
C PHE A 211 -44.06 20.50 16.08
N ASP A 212 -45.13 21.18 16.51
CA ASP A 212 -45.89 22.05 15.62
C ASP A 212 -45.06 23.31 15.34
N LEU A 213 -44.41 23.35 14.16
CA LEU A 213 -43.59 24.48 13.73
C LEU A 213 -44.40 25.39 12.78
N PRO A 214 -43.98 26.64 12.55
CA PRO A 214 -44.72 27.56 11.71
C PRO A 214 -44.92 27.02 10.28
N HIS A 215 -46.17 26.93 9.86
CA HIS A 215 -46.59 26.60 8.50
C HIS A 215 -46.84 27.86 7.68
N VAL A 216 -46.56 27.82 6.38
CA VAL A 216 -46.73 28.93 5.46
C VAL A 216 -47.67 28.52 4.33
N THR A 217 -48.76 29.28 4.16
CA THR A 217 -49.62 29.18 2.98
C THR A 217 -49.57 30.49 2.20
N GLN A 218 -49.26 30.43 0.90
CA GLN A 218 -49.04 31.59 0.04
C GLN A 218 -47.83 32.44 0.51
N ASP A 219 -48.08 33.67 1.00
CA ASP A 219 -47.04 34.65 1.35
C ASP A 219 -46.97 34.96 2.86
N HIS A 220 -47.78 34.29 3.68
CA HIS A 220 -47.87 34.55 5.11
C HIS A 220 -47.88 33.26 5.92
N GLU A 221 -47.48 33.37 7.18
CA GLU A 221 -47.62 32.32 8.18
C GLU A 221 -49.11 32.03 8.44
N ASP A 222 -49.43 30.74 8.60
CA ASP A 222 -50.76 30.30 8.97
C ASP A 222 -51.07 30.64 10.43
N ARG A 223 -52.36 30.84 10.70
CA ARG A 223 -52.82 31.02 12.07
C ARG A 223 -52.81 29.68 12.78
N TRP A 224 -52.12 29.65 13.91
CA TRP A 224 -52.12 28.57 14.86
C TRP A 224 -53.53 28.31 15.37
N LEU A 225 -53.82 27.05 15.67
CA LEU A 225 -55.08 26.67 16.30
C LEU A 225 -55.09 27.19 17.74
N GLU A 226 -56.07 28.05 18.06
CA GLU A 226 -56.28 28.58 19.40
C GLU A 226 -57.62 28.10 19.95
N GLU A 227 -57.60 27.43 21.10
CA GLU A 227 -58.78 26.98 21.86
C GLU A 227 -58.68 27.50 23.30
N PRO A 228 -58.83 28.81 23.56
CA PRO A 228 -58.81 29.33 24.92
C PRO A 228 -59.88 28.66 25.79
N TRP A 229 -59.56 28.43 27.06
CA TRP A 229 -60.48 27.77 28.00
C TRP A 229 -61.82 28.49 28.17
N ARG A 230 -61.82 29.81 27.93
CA ARG A 230 -62.99 30.67 27.94
C ARG A 230 -63.18 31.29 26.55
N LYS A 231 -64.40 31.18 26.03
CA LYS A 231 -64.77 31.72 24.69
C LYS A 231 -64.86 33.24 24.66
N GLU A 232 -65.25 33.83 25.78
CA GLU A 232 -65.42 35.28 25.94
C GLU A 232 -64.44 35.76 27.03
N GLN A 233 -63.73 36.85 26.74
CA GLN A 233 -62.88 37.50 27.74
C GLN A 233 -63.76 38.17 28.81
N ASP A 234 -63.35 38.03 30.06
CA ASP A 234 -64.01 38.72 31.17
C ASP A 234 -63.76 40.23 31.07
N PRO A 235 -64.70 41.10 31.47
CA PRO A 235 -64.48 42.54 31.43
C PRO A 235 -63.20 42.99 32.13
N VAL A 236 -62.78 42.32 33.22
CA VAL A 236 -61.55 42.66 33.95
C VAL A 236 -60.28 42.43 33.12
N GLU A 237 -60.37 41.65 32.04
CA GLU A 237 -59.22 41.29 31.22
C GLU A 237 -58.93 42.27 30.08
N GLN A 238 -59.79 43.28 29.89
CA GLN A 238 -59.56 44.35 28.93
C GLN A 238 -58.31 45.16 29.30
N ASP A 239 -57.48 45.49 28.32
CA ASP A 239 -56.16 46.11 28.54
C ASP A 239 -56.23 47.38 29.41
N TRP A 240 -57.20 48.25 29.15
CA TRP A 240 -57.38 49.49 29.92
C TRP A 240 -57.82 49.26 31.37
N ILE A 241 -58.46 48.12 31.69
CA ILE A 241 -58.77 47.73 33.08
C ILE A 241 -57.53 47.13 33.72
N LYS A 242 -56.84 46.22 33.03
CA LYS A 242 -55.56 45.63 33.47
C LYS A 242 -54.55 46.72 33.85
N GLU A 243 -54.39 47.75 33.03
CA GLU A 243 -53.53 48.91 33.31
C GLU A 243 -53.94 49.66 34.59
N LYS A 244 -55.25 49.82 34.85
CA LYS A 244 -55.76 50.52 36.05
C LYS A 244 -55.63 49.69 37.33
N ILE A 245 -55.73 48.37 37.22
CA ILE A 245 -55.63 47.45 38.35
C ILE A 245 -54.22 46.88 38.49
N ASP A 246 -53.26 47.29 37.68
CA ASP A 246 -51.87 46.83 37.80
C ASP A 246 -51.31 47.16 39.20
N LEU A 247 -50.45 46.28 39.71
CA LEU A 247 -49.67 46.55 40.92
C LEU A 247 -48.31 47.05 40.46
N GLU A 248 -47.98 48.30 40.76
CA GLU A 248 -46.69 48.89 40.37
C GLU A 248 -45.51 48.33 41.19
N VAL A 249 -45.19 47.05 40.99
CA VAL A 249 -44.00 46.43 41.57
C VAL A 249 -42.80 46.86 40.74
N HIS A 250 -42.08 47.87 41.22
CA HIS A 250 -40.95 48.49 40.50
C HIS A 250 -39.88 47.46 40.10
N GLU A 251 -39.57 46.51 41.00
CA GLU A 251 -38.60 45.44 40.75
C GLU A 251 -39.04 44.49 39.62
N TYR A 252 -40.34 44.25 39.47
CA TYR A 252 -40.91 43.41 38.42
C TYR A 252 -40.94 44.16 37.08
N LYS A 253 -41.30 45.46 37.07
CA LYS A 253 -41.22 46.31 35.87
C LYS A 253 -39.77 46.43 35.37
N ASP A 254 -38.81 46.60 36.28
CA ASP A 254 -37.38 46.64 35.96
C ASP A 254 -36.86 45.29 35.43
N TYR A 255 -37.38 44.17 35.93
CA TYR A 255 -37.06 42.83 35.43
C TYR A 255 -37.60 42.60 34.01
N LEU A 256 -38.86 42.95 33.76
CA LEU A 256 -39.48 42.85 32.44
C LEU A 256 -38.78 43.76 31.41
N ALA A 257 -38.41 44.99 31.80
CA ALA A 257 -37.67 45.90 30.93
C ALA A 257 -36.28 45.37 30.52
N LYS A 258 -35.63 44.58 31.38
CA LYS A 258 -34.37 43.89 31.03
C LYS A 258 -34.58 42.73 30.07
N LEU A 259 -35.73 42.08 30.12
CA LEU A 259 -36.09 40.95 29.25
C LEU A 259 -36.52 41.39 27.84
N ASP A 260 -37.05 42.60 27.69
CA ASP A 260 -37.59 43.15 26.44
C ASP A 260 -36.54 43.26 25.30
N GLY A 261 -35.25 43.15 25.63
CA GLY A 261 -34.15 43.05 24.65
C GLY A 261 -33.59 41.63 24.42
N VAL A 262 -33.96 40.66 25.27
CA VAL A 262 -33.46 39.28 25.21
C VAL A 262 -34.47 38.36 24.53
N VAL A 263 -35.74 38.48 24.89
CA VAL A 263 -36.83 37.69 24.30
C VAL A 263 -37.41 38.48 23.13
N GLN A 264 -37.09 38.05 21.91
CA GLN A 264 -37.52 38.75 20.71
C GLN A 264 -39.00 38.48 20.42
N SER A 265 -39.79 39.55 20.34
CA SER A 265 -41.18 39.49 19.88
C SER A 265 -41.24 39.70 18.37
N THR A 266 -41.95 38.81 17.68
CA THR A 266 -42.21 38.87 16.24
C THR A 266 -43.70 39.00 16.00
N GLU A 267 -44.08 39.91 15.10
CA GLU A 267 -45.48 40.06 14.69
C GLU A 267 -46.11 38.71 14.34
N TYR A 268 -47.37 38.54 14.73
CA TYR A 268 -48.11 37.30 14.55
C TYR A 268 -49.47 37.57 13.89
N PRO A 269 -49.79 36.89 12.78
CA PRO A 269 -48.91 36.10 11.91
C PRO A 269 -47.85 36.96 11.20
N THR A 270 -46.73 36.36 10.80
CA THR A 270 -45.65 37.07 10.07
C THR A 270 -45.61 36.71 8.58
N SER A 271 -44.71 37.36 7.83
CA SER A 271 -44.48 37.08 6.41
C SER A 271 -43.75 35.74 6.19
N ALA A 272 -44.01 35.08 5.06
CA ALA A 272 -43.33 33.85 4.66
C ALA A 272 -41.79 33.99 4.65
N LYS A 273 -41.28 35.17 4.31
CA LYS A 273 -39.85 35.46 4.31
C LYS A 273 -39.24 35.34 5.72
N VAL A 274 -39.91 35.88 6.73
CA VAL A 274 -39.44 35.82 8.12
C VAL A 274 -39.41 34.37 8.61
N ILE A 275 -40.42 33.57 8.25
CA ILE A 275 -40.42 32.13 8.56
C ILE A 275 -39.29 31.40 7.84
N ALA A 276 -39.04 31.70 6.56
CA ALA A 276 -37.93 31.14 5.82
C ALA A 276 -36.57 31.48 6.45
N ASP A 277 -36.35 32.75 6.79
CA ASP A 277 -35.13 33.22 7.46
C ASP A 277 -34.95 32.54 8.83
N TRP A 278 -36.04 32.28 9.56
CA TRP A 278 -36.02 31.56 10.83
C TRP A 278 -35.58 30.09 10.67
N TYR A 279 -36.19 29.34 9.74
CA TYR A 279 -35.77 27.95 9.46
C TYR A 279 -34.31 27.88 9.00
N LEU A 280 -33.89 28.81 8.13
CA LEU A 280 -32.50 28.90 7.66
C LEU A 280 -31.54 29.21 8.82
N GLY A 281 -31.91 30.11 9.73
CA GLY A 281 -31.12 30.41 10.92
C GLY A 281 -30.92 29.18 11.81
N ARG A 282 -31.96 28.37 12.01
CA ARG A 282 -31.86 27.11 12.76
C ARG A 282 -30.97 26.07 12.07
N ALA A 283 -31.13 25.90 10.75
CA ALA A 283 -30.27 25.00 9.98
C ALA A 283 -28.79 25.44 10.00
N GLN A 284 -28.53 26.74 9.93
CA GLN A 284 -27.18 27.31 10.06
C GLN A 284 -26.60 27.08 11.45
N ALA A 285 -27.39 27.23 12.51
CA ALA A 285 -26.94 26.95 13.88
C ALA A 285 -26.50 25.48 14.03
N ALA A 286 -27.28 24.52 13.51
CA ALA A 286 -26.93 23.10 13.49
C ALA A 286 -25.64 22.84 12.68
N ASP A 287 -25.50 23.45 11.50
CA ASP A 287 -24.32 23.32 10.64
C ASP A 287 -23.05 23.92 11.27
N GLN A 288 -23.18 25.03 12.02
CA GLN A 288 -22.08 25.69 12.71
C GLN A 288 -21.46 24.85 13.84
N ILE A 289 -22.15 23.80 14.31
CA ILE A 289 -21.64 22.83 15.29
C ILE A 289 -21.34 21.47 14.65
N GLY A 290 -21.42 21.36 13.32
CA GLY A 290 -21.06 20.16 12.56
C GLY A 290 -22.18 19.16 12.33
N LEU A 291 -23.43 19.53 12.59
CA LEU A 291 -24.62 18.68 12.41
C LEU A 291 -25.28 18.95 11.05
N SER A 292 -24.54 18.69 9.96
CA SER A 292 -24.99 18.98 8.59
C SER A 292 -26.20 18.15 8.13
N SER A 293 -26.32 16.90 8.60
CA SER A 293 -27.50 16.04 8.36
C SER A 293 -28.76 16.60 8.99
N ILE A 294 -28.65 17.09 10.23
CA ILE A 294 -29.77 17.73 10.93
C ILE A 294 -30.13 19.07 10.27
N ALA A 295 -29.14 19.85 9.85
CA ALA A 295 -29.39 21.07 9.07
C ALA A 295 -30.19 20.78 7.78
N LEU A 296 -29.87 19.67 7.10
CA LEU A 296 -30.62 19.21 5.93
C LEU A 296 -32.07 18.80 6.29
N GLU A 297 -32.27 18.10 7.39
CA GLU A 297 -33.60 17.69 7.87
C GLU A 297 -34.48 18.91 8.22
N ILE A 298 -33.93 19.92 8.90
CA ILE A 298 -34.64 21.17 9.22
C ILE A 298 -35.15 21.86 7.94
N ILE A 299 -34.31 21.96 6.90
CA ILE A 299 -34.70 22.66 5.66
C ILE A 299 -35.68 21.81 4.85
N ARG A 300 -35.51 20.48 4.80
CA ARG A 300 -36.50 19.59 4.19
C ARG A 300 -37.86 19.69 4.90
N TYR A 301 -37.85 19.76 6.22
CA TYR A 301 -39.07 19.96 6.99
C TYR A 301 -39.70 21.32 6.70
N ALA A 302 -38.91 22.39 6.56
CA ALA A 302 -39.43 23.69 6.14
C ALA A 302 -40.17 23.62 4.77
N GLN A 303 -39.71 22.79 3.83
CA GLN A 303 -40.43 22.57 2.56
C GLN A 303 -41.78 21.88 2.77
N VAL A 304 -41.83 20.90 3.67
CA VAL A 304 -43.09 20.23 4.06
C VAL A 304 -44.06 21.24 4.69
N MET A 305 -43.55 22.20 5.45
CA MET A 305 -44.31 23.27 6.09
C MET A 305 -44.70 24.42 5.14
N GLY A 306 -44.55 24.25 3.83
CA GLY A 306 -44.99 25.21 2.81
C GLY A 306 -44.03 26.37 2.55
N VAL A 307 -42.85 26.37 3.16
CA VAL A 307 -41.84 27.43 2.94
C VAL A 307 -41.26 27.33 1.53
N THR A 308 -41.43 28.38 0.74
CA THR A 308 -40.91 28.47 -0.63
C THR A 308 -39.54 29.15 -0.68
N GLY A 309 -38.80 28.98 -1.78
CA GLY A 309 -37.52 29.67 -1.99
C GLY A 309 -36.29 29.06 -1.30
N ILE A 310 -36.42 27.87 -0.70
CA ILE A 310 -35.33 27.18 0.04
C ILE A 310 -34.75 25.95 -0.70
N ALA A 311 -35.22 25.66 -1.92
CA ALA A 311 -34.82 24.46 -2.67
C ALA A 311 -33.31 24.42 -3.01
N SER A 312 -32.71 25.57 -3.32
CA SER A 312 -31.26 25.67 -3.55
C SER A 312 -30.45 25.28 -2.31
N GLN A 313 -30.93 25.64 -1.13
CA GLN A 313 -30.28 25.36 0.14
C GLN A 313 -30.40 23.86 0.48
N VAL A 314 -31.51 23.22 0.12
CA VAL A 314 -31.62 21.75 0.22
C VAL A 314 -30.56 21.07 -0.62
N GLU A 315 -30.41 21.43 -1.91
CA GLU A 315 -29.36 20.85 -2.76
C GLU A 315 -27.95 21.10 -2.20
N ASP A 316 -27.70 22.31 -1.70
CA ASP A 316 -26.43 22.69 -1.05
C ASP A 316 -26.11 21.79 0.16
N TYR A 317 -27.07 21.58 1.06
CA TYR A 317 -26.90 20.73 2.24
C TYR A 317 -26.84 19.24 1.91
N GLU A 318 -27.53 18.78 0.85
CA GLU A 318 -27.41 17.40 0.36
C GLU A 318 -25.98 17.11 -0.11
N TRP A 319 -25.38 18.02 -0.87
CA TRP A 319 -23.99 17.88 -1.31
C TRP A 319 -22.99 18.00 -0.17
N LEU A 320 -23.24 18.90 0.79
CA LEU A 320 -22.47 18.97 2.02
C LEU A 320 -22.49 17.63 2.76
N CYS A 321 -23.68 17.03 2.96
CA CYS A 321 -23.82 15.74 3.62
C CYS A 321 -23.06 14.64 2.87
N LYS A 322 -23.25 14.53 1.54
CA LYS A 322 -22.51 13.56 0.72
C LYS A 322 -21.00 13.73 0.85
N TYR A 323 -20.50 14.97 0.89
CA TYR A 323 -19.07 15.24 1.05
C TYR A 323 -18.57 14.91 2.46
N VAL A 324 -19.27 15.37 3.51
CA VAL A 324 -18.86 15.16 4.91
C VAL A 324 -18.83 13.67 5.26
N TYR A 325 -19.87 12.92 4.87
CA TYR A 325 -19.96 11.49 5.17
C TYR A 325 -19.20 10.60 4.16
N GLY A 326 -18.85 11.13 2.98
CA GLY A 326 -18.06 10.43 1.95
C GLY A 326 -16.55 10.65 2.06
N SER A 327 -16.09 11.71 2.73
CA SER A 327 -14.68 12.12 2.79
C SER A 327 -13.92 11.56 4.00
N ILE A 328 -12.72 10.99 3.79
CA ILE A 328 -11.83 10.50 4.88
C ILE A 328 -11.24 11.65 5.73
N ASN A 329 -11.21 12.87 5.21
CA ASN A 329 -10.42 13.98 5.77
C ASN A 329 -10.97 14.59 7.08
N HIS A 330 -12.04 14.05 7.68
CA HIS A 330 -12.69 14.61 8.87
C HIS A 330 -12.43 13.83 10.17
N GLN A 331 -11.38 13.01 10.21
CA GLN A 331 -11.07 12.16 11.38
C GLN A 331 -10.31 12.86 12.52
N THR A 332 -9.93 14.14 12.36
CA THR A 332 -9.34 14.92 13.46
C THR A 332 -10.42 15.60 14.29
N GLU A 333 -10.42 15.33 15.61
CA GLU A 333 -11.33 15.96 16.58
C GLU A 333 -11.31 17.50 16.43
N GLY A 334 -12.47 18.07 16.07
CA GLY A 334 -12.69 19.52 16.01
C GLY A 334 -12.63 20.18 14.62
N ASP A 335 -12.30 19.45 13.53
CA ASP A 335 -12.30 20.02 12.17
C ASP A 335 -13.40 19.42 11.28
N PHE A 336 -14.62 19.96 11.41
CA PHE A 336 -15.73 19.67 10.50
C PHE A 336 -15.84 20.73 9.40
N VAL A 337 -16.40 20.31 8.27
CA VAL A 337 -16.74 21.20 7.15
C VAL A 337 -18.21 21.55 7.27
N ASN A 338 -18.47 22.84 7.51
CA ASN A 338 -19.80 23.42 7.42
C ASN A 338 -20.07 23.93 5.99
N LEU A 339 -21.28 24.40 5.72
CA LEU A 339 -21.68 24.85 4.38
C LEU A 339 -20.82 26.02 3.87
N GLU A 340 -20.44 26.95 4.75
CA GLU A 340 -19.57 28.08 4.37
C GLU A 340 -18.17 27.64 3.94
N LYS A 341 -17.57 26.69 4.65
CA LYS A 341 -16.27 26.09 4.28
C LYS A 341 -16.43 25.29 2.98
N PHE A 342 -17.51 24.52 2.85
CA PHE A 342 -17.78 23.70 1.67
C PHE A 342 -17.90 24.54 0.39
N LYS A 343 -18.63 25.66 0.44
CA LYS A 343 -18.79 26.59 -0.70
C LYS A 343 -17.48 27.26 -1.15
N LYS A 344 -16.44 27.26 -0.31
CA LYS A 344 -15.11 27.78 -0.66
C LYS A 344 -14.20 26.75 -1.33
N LEU A 345 -14.56 25.47 -1.28
CA LEU A 345 -13.78 24.40 -1.93
C LEU A 345 -13.91 24.51 -3.45
N SER A 346 -12.83 24.19 -4.16
CA SER A 346 -12.90 24.06 -5.61
C SER A 346 -13.68 22.80 -5.99
N SER A 347 -14.33 22.80 -7.16
CA SER A 347 -15.06 21.63 -7.65
C SER A 347 -14.20 20.37 -7.76
N GLU A 348 -12.89 20.53 -7.99
CA GLU A 348 -11.91 19.43 -7.97
C GLU A 348 -11.65 18.91 -6.55
N GLN A 349 -11.52 19.81 -5.55
CA GLN A 349 -11.36 19.41 -4.15
C GLN A 349 -12.58 18.63 -3.67
N VAL A 350 -13.78 19.09 -4.02
CA VAL A 350 -15.03 18.40 -3.68
C VAL A 350 -15.07 17.02 -4.34
N LEU A 351 -14.77 16.91 -5.65
CA LEU A 351 -14.75 15.62 -6.33
C LEU A 351 -13.74 14.64 -5.70
N ASN A 352 -12.53 15.12 -5.36
CA ASN A 352 -11.53 14.30 -4.69
C ASN A 352 -11.99 13.83 -3.29
N GLY A 353 -12.70 14.66 -2.54
CA GLY A 353 -13.26 14.27 -1.25
C GLY A 353 -14.41 13.26 -1.37
N LEU A 354 -15.33 13.48 -2.31
CA LEU A 354 -16.44 12.57 -2.61
C LEU A 354 -15.94 11.17 -2.99
N LEU A 355 -14.84 11.10 -3.73
CA LEU A 355 -14.25 9.84 -4.20
C LEU A 355 -13.13 9.31 -3.31
N SER A 356 -12.92 9.87 -2.11
CA SER A 356 -11.76 9.50 -1.28
C SER A 356 -11.83 8.07 -0.73
N ASN A 357 -13.02 7.52 -0.50
CA ASN A 357 -13.26 6.15 -0.03
C ASN A 357 -13.45 5.13 -1.16
N THR A 358 -13.26 5.56 -2.41
CA THR A 358 -13.47 4.72 -3.59
C THR A 358 -12.44 3.60 -3.67
N ASN A 359 -12.86 2.43 -4.13
CA ASN A 359 -11.98 1.30 -4.46
C ASN A 359 -12.37 0.67 -5.79
N GLU A 360 -11.63 -0.37 -6.21
CA GLU A 360 -11.83 -1.06 -7.49
C GLU A 360 -13.26 -1.58 -7.69
N ALA A 361 -13.93 -2.02 -6.62
CA ALA A 361 -15.29 -2.56 -6.72
C ALA A 361 -16.37 -1.47 -6.76
N THR A 362 -16.11 -0.30 -6.17
CA THR A 362 -17.12 0.77 -6.01
C THR A 362 -16.95 1.90 -7.02
N ILE A 363 -15.79 2.04 -7.69
CA ILE A 363 -15.46 3.15 -8.58
C ILE A 363 -16.54 3.48 -9.61
N VAL A 364 -17.14 2.47 -10.24
CA VAL A 364 -18.20 2.68 -11.23
C VAL A 364 -19.45 3.27 -10.57
N ASP A 365 -19.87 2.71 -9.44
CA ASP A 365 -21.06 3.16 -8.72
C ASP A 365 -20.86 4.56 -8.12
N ASP A 366 -19.68 4.82 -7.55
CA ASP A 366 -19.29 6.12 -7.00
C ASP A 366 -19.21 7.19 -8.11
N MET A 367 -18.75 6.84 -9.32
CA MET A 367 -18.78 7.75 -10.47
C MET A 367 -20.21 8.13 -10.87
N LEU A 368 -21.10 7.14 -10.98
CA LEU A 368 -22.49 7.37 -11.39
C LEU A 368 -23.32 8.09 -10.31
N ARG A 369 -23.10 7.79 -9.02
CA ARG A 369 -23.91 8.35 -7.92
C ARG A 369 -23.36 9.65 -7.33
N LEU A 370 -22.05 9.87 -7.40
CA LEU A 370 -21.38 11.01 -6.77
C LEU A 370 -20.71 11.92 -7.80
N ALA A 371 -19.84 11.39 -8.67
CA ALA A 371 -19.03 12.22 -9.55
C ALA A 371 -19.85 12.95 -10.63
N LEU A 372 -20.61 12.21 -11.44
CA LEU A 372 -21.40 12.82 -12.53
C LEU A 372 -22.48 13.77 -12.00
N PRO A 373 -23.27 13.41 -10.97
CA PRO A 373 -24.26 14.34 -10.43
C PRO A 373 -23.62 15.58 -9.80
N TRP A 374 -22.41 15.46 -9.22
CA TRP A 374 -21.67 16.60 -8.70
C TRP A 374 -21.23 17.55 -9.81
N ILE A 375 -20.70 17.00 -10.92
CA ILE A 375 -20.28 17.78 -12.08
C ILE A 375 -21.47 18.54 -12.67
N GLU A 376 -22.62 17.89 -12.80
CA GLU A 376 -23.85 18.53 -13.28
C GLU A 376 -24.34 19.63 -12.31
N PHE A 377 -24.31 19.37 -11.00
CA PHE A 377 -24.62 20.38 -9.98
C PHE A 377 -23.65 21.57 -10.03
N ALA A 378 -22.35 21.31 -10.07
CA ALA A 378 -21.32 22.34 -10.12
C ALA A 378 -21.44 23.19 -11.39
N LYS A 379 -21.80 22.60 -12.52
CA LYS A 379 -22.06 23.27 -13.80
C LYS A 379 -23.26 24.22 -13.71
N ARG A 380 -24.39 23.78 -13.15
CA ARG A 380 -25.60 24.62 -12.95
C ARG A 380 -25.32 25.87 -12.11
N ASN A 381 -24.36 25.79 -11.19
CA ASN A 381 -23.98 26.89 -10.31
C ASN A 381 -22.95 27.87 -10.90
N LYS A 382 -22.45 27.64 -12.12
CA LYS A 382 -21.53 28.57 -12.81
C LYS A 382 -22.31 29.61 -13.60
N GLN A 383 -21.79 30.84 -13.59
CA GLN A 383 -22.44 31.97 -14.27
C GLN A 383 -21.95 32.16 -15.72
N ASN A 384 -20.75 31.67 -16.05
CA ASN A 384 -20.12 31.87 -17.35
C ASN A 384 -19.76 30.53 -18.02
N LYS A 385 -19.95 30.46 -19.35
CA LYS A 385 -19.66 29.29 -20.19
C LYS A 385 -18.21 28.77 -20.09
N GLN A 386 -17.26 29.64 -19.76
CA GLN A 386 -15.86 29.22 -19.61
C GLN A 386 -15.66 28.37 -18.36
N GLU A 387 -16.30 28.74 -17.25
CA GLU A 387 -16.23 27.99 -15.99
C GLU A 387 -17.01 26.68 -16.09
N GLU A 388 -18.12 26.65 -16.85
CA GLU A 388 -18.84 25.41 -17.17
C GLU A 388 -17.95 24.40 -17.89
N LYS A 389 -17.17 24.85 -18.89
CA LYS A 389 -16.22 23.99 -19.60
C LYS A 389 -15.13 23.47 -18.67
N GLU A 390 -14.58 24.31 -17.81
CA GLU A 390 -13.57 23.86 -16.83
C GLU A 390 -14.11 22.75 -15.92
N VAL A 391 -15.39 22.82 -15.53
CA VAL A 391 -16.06 21.79 -14.74
C VAL A 391 -16.24 20.48 -15.51
N ASP A 392 -16.59 20.54 -16.80
CA ASP A 392 -16.71 19.36 -17.66
C ASP A 392 -15.38 18.56 -17.74
N PHE A 393 -14.24 19.26 -17.69
CA PHE A 393 -12.91 18.63 -17.71
C PHE A 393 -12.43 18.10 -16.35
N ILE A 394 -13.15 18.33 -15.24
CA ILE A 394 -12.70 17.90 -13.91
C ILE A 394 -12.64 16.37 -13.82
N LEU A 395 -13.62 15.66 -14.39
CA LEU A 395 -13.59 14.19 -14.43
C LEU A 395 -12.35 13.68 -15.17
N TYR A 396 -12.04 14.28 -16.31
CA TYR A 396 -10.90 13.88 -17.14
C TYR A 396 -9.57 14.21 -16.44
N ARG A 397 -9.46 15.41 -15.85
CA ARG A 397 -8.31 15.78 -15.02
C ARG A 397 -8.17 14.85 -13.81
N TRP A 398 -9.28 14.40 -13.26
CA TRP A 398 -9.28 13.41 -12.21
C TRP A 398 -8.69 12.09 -12.75
N LEU A 399 -9.26 11.50 -13.80
CA LEU A 399 -8.78 10.24 -14.40
C LEU A 399 -7.30 10.29 -14.82
N LEU A 400 -6.83 11.44 -15.32
CA LEU A 400 -5.47 11.62 -15.84
C LEU A 400 -4.43 12.06 -14.79
N ASP A 401 -4.75 12.04 -13.49
CA ASP A 401 -3.78 12.37 -12.45
C ASP A 401 -2.63 11.35 -12.39
N SER A 402 -1.40 11.87 -12.28
CA SER A 402 -0.19 11.06 -12.37
C SER A 402 -0.06 10.00 -11.27
N LYS A 403 -0.58 10.26 -10.05
CA LYS A 403 -0.56 9.25 -8.98
C LYS A 403 -1.57 8.15 -9.27
N ARG A 404 -2.78 8.51 -9.72
CA ARG A 404 -3.81 7.54 -10.08
C ARG A 404 -3.36 6.65 -11.23
N LEU A 405 -2.82 7.20 -12.31
CA LEU A 405 -2.34 6.37 -13.43
C LEU A 405 -1.20 5.42 -13.04
N LYS A 406 -0.38 5.77 -12.03
CA LYS A 406 0.71 4.93 -11.55
C LYS A 406 0.26 3.78 -10.64
N TYR A 407 -0.74 4.01 -9.79
CA TYR A 407 -1.14 3.07 -8.74
C TYR A 407 -2.52 2.43 -8.96
N HIS A 408 -3.37 3.06 -9.76
CA HIS A 408 -4.80 2.75 -9.92
C HIS A 408 -5.25 2.78 -11.40
N LEU A 409 -4.45 2.19 -12.29
CA LEU A 409 -4.81 2.09 -13.71
C LEU A 409 -6.01 1.15 -13.94
N ASP A 410 -6.20 0.18 -13.06
CA ASP A 410 -7.38 -0.70 -12.94
C ASP A 410 -8.68 0.11 -12.79
N TRP A 411 -8.68 1.18 -11.98
CA TRP A 411 -9.85 2.06 -11.82
C TRP A 411 -10.20 2.77 -13.12
N CYS A 412 -9.18 3.21 -13.86
CA CYS A 412 -9.39 3.78 -15.19
C CYS A 412 -9.97 2.73 -16.13
N CYS A 413 -9.44 1.50 -16.14
CA CYS A 413 -10.01 0.43 -16.97
C CYS A 413 -11.50 0.20 -16.67
N ALA A 414 -11.89 0.12 -15.39
CA ALA A 414 -13.29 -0.06 -15.00
C ALA A 414 -14.21 1.08 -15.47
N VAL A 415 -13.75 2.34 -15.35
CA VAL A 415 -14.50 3.51 -15.83
C VAL A 415 -14.67 3.50 -17.35
N PHE A 416 -13.64 3.11 -18.08
CA PHE A 416 -13.63 3.11 -19.54
C PHE A 416 -14.42 1.94 -20.11
N GLU A 417 -14.40 0.78 -19.44
CA GLU A 417 -15.27 -0.36 -19.75
C GLU A 417 -16.74 0.02 -19.61
N MET A 418 -17.08 0.81 -18.60
CA MET A 418 -18.40 1.42 -18.41
C MET A 418 -18.65 2.66 -19.27
N SER A 419 -17.79 2.93 -20.24
CA SER A 419 -17.95 3.98 -21.24
C SER A 419 -17.96 3.43 -22.67
N LYS A 420 -17.97 2.09 -22.84
CA LYS A 420 -17.95 1.44 -24.15
C LYS A 420 -19.13 1.88 -25.03
N PRO A 421 -18.91 2.09 -26.35
CA PRO A 421 -19.98 2.41 -27.30
C PRO A 421 -21.07 1.35 -27.44
N THR A 422 -20.80 0.12 -26.99
CA THR A 422 -21.77 -0.98 -26.96
C THR A 422 -22.84 -0.81 -25.87
N LEU A 423 -22.60 0.06 -24.89
CA LEU A 423 -23.53 0.35 -23.80
C LEU A 423 -24.51 1.48 -24.16
N PRO A 424 -25.73 1.51 -23.59
CA PRO A 424 -26.64 2.65 -23.71
C PRO A 424 -26.00 3.95 -23.20
N ILE A 425 -26.25 5.08 -23.86
CA ILE A 425 -25.65 6.40 -23.52
C ILE A 425 -25.95 6.83 -22.08
N GLU A 426 -27.11 6.41 -21.54
CA GLU A 426 -27.54 6.73 -20.18
C GLU A 426 -26.66 6.07 -19.11
N ASP A 427 -26.13 4.88 -19.40
CA ASP A 427 -25.29 4.10 -18.48
C ASP A 427 -23.80 4.47 -18.59
N ARG A 428 -23.41 5.24 -19.62
CA ARG A 428 -22.00 5.58 -19.87
C ARG A 428 -21.51 6.68 -18.92
N ILE A 429 -20.33 6.46 -18.35
CA ILE A 429 -19.64 7.49 -17.57
C ILE A 429 -19.08 8.58 -18.50
N ILE A 430 -18.31 8.19 -19.51
CA ILE A 430 -17.84 9.09 -20.56
C ILE A 430 -18.76 8.94 -21.76
N LYS A 431 -19.53 10.00 -22.06
CA LYS A 431 -20.55 9.97 -23.11
C LYS A 431 -20.00 10.33 -24.50
N ASP A 432 -18.96 11.16 -24.56
CA ASP A 432 -18.32 11.56 -25.81
C ASP A 432 -17.27 10.51 -26.23
N GLU A 433 -17.53 9.88 -27.37
CA GLU A 433 -16.67 8.86 -27.97
C GLU A 433 -15.32 9.43 -28.44
N LEU A 434 -15.28 10.70 -28.83
CA LEU A 434 -14.02 11.37 -29.18
C LEU A 434 -13.14 11.52 -27.94
N ASP A 435 -13.69 12.01 -26.84
CA ASP A 435 -12.95 12.16 -25.59
C ASP A 435 -12.52 10.81 -25.01
N LEU A 436 -13.34 9.77 -25.14
CA LEU A 436 -12.95 8.41 -24.77
C LEU A 436 -11.67 7.97 -25.52
N SER A 437 -11.64 8.14 -26.86
CA SER A 437 -10.44 7.83 -27.65
C SER A 437 -9.24 8.65 -27.24
N ARG A 438 -9.42 9.97 -27.03
CA ARG A 438 -8.34 10.88 -26.61
C ARG A 438 -7.77 10.49 -25.24
N LEU A 439 -8.63 10.10 -24.30
CA LEU A 439 -8.23 9.67 -22.97
C LEU A 439 -7.44 8.36 -23.03
N VAL A 440 -7.91 7.36 -23.78
CA VAL A 440 -7.20 6.08 -23.95
C VAL A 440 -5.83 6.33 -24.56
N LEU A 441 -5.74 7.07 -25.67
CA LEU A 441 -4.47 7.39 -26.33
C LEU A 441 -3.50 8.11 -25.39
N ALA A 442 -4.00 9.11 -24.63
CA ALA A 442 -3.19 9.83 -23.67
C ALA A 442 -2.63 8.91 -22.58
N ILE A 443 -3.45 8.02 -22.01
CA ILE A 443 -3.03 7.09 -20.95
C ILE A 443 -2.03 6.06 -21.49
N VAL A 444 -2.36 5.43 -22.61
CA VAL A 444 -1.60 4.30 -23.17
C VAL A 444 -0.21 4.71 -23.65
N TYR A 445 -0.06 5.92 -24.22
CA TYR A 445 1.25 6.41 -24.68
C TYR A 445 2.07 7.14 -23.61
N THR A 446 1.49 7.58 -22.49
CA THR A 446 2.24 8.24 -21.41
C THR A 446 2.51 7.32 -20.21
N GLY A 447 1.76 6.24 -20.04
CA GLY A 447 1.87 5.30 -18.93
C GLY A 447 2.85 4.15 -19.16
N ASP A 448 3.26 3.51 -18.05
CA ASP A 448 4.01 2.22 -18.03
C ASP A 448 3.12 1.10 -17.45
N GLY A 449 1.85 1.07 -17.89
CA GLY A 449 0.85 0.09 -17.44
C GLY A 449 1.21 -1.35 -17.82
N SER A 450 0.66 -2.34 -17.11
CA SER A 450 0.79 -3.74 -17.55
C SER A 450 0.05 -3.96 -18.87
N MET A 451 0.54 -4.91 -19.68
CA MET A 451 -0.09 -5.23 -20.97
C MET A 451 -1.58 -5.58 -20.84
N GLU A 452 -1.98 -6.25 -19.75
CA GLU A 452 -3.39 -6.54 -19.46
C GLU A 452 -4.26 -5.27 -19.41
N HIS A 453 -3.81 -4.23 -18.71
CA HIS A 453 -4.52 -2.95 -18.66
C HIS A 453 -4.53 -2.24 -20.01
N LEU A 454 -3.40 -2.27 -20.75
CA LEU A 454 -3.31 -1.63 -22.06
C LEU A 454 -4.27 -2.27 -23.08
N VAL A 455 -4.40 -3.59 -23.07
CA VAL A 455 -5.36 -4.32 -23.91
C VAL A 455 -6.80 -3.99 -23.50
N ARG A 456 -7.13 -4.00 -22.20
CA ARG A 456 -8.46 -3.60 -21.71
C ARG A 456 -8.85 -2.19 -22.15
N LEU A 457 -7.91 -1.24 -22.08
CA LEU A 457 -8.14 0.14 -22.54
C LEU A 457 -8.35 0.21 -24.06
N PHE A 458 -7.56 -0.55 -24.84
CA PHE A 458 -7.72 -0.63 -26.29
C PHE A 458 -9.09 -1.20 -26.69
N GLU A 459 -9.59 -2.23 -25.99
CA GLU A 459 -10.92 -2.80 -26.22
C GLU A 459 -12.09 -1.85 -25.92
N CYS A 460 -11.82 -0.70 -25.30
CA CYS A 460 -12.83 0.32 -25.03
C CYS A 460 -12.99 1.33 -26.18
N LEU A 461 -12.10 1.32 -27.17
CA LEU A 461 -12.09 2.31 -28.24
C LEU A 461 -13.30 2.18 -29.19
N PRO A 462 -13.91 3.30 -29.61
CA PRO A 462 -14.98 3.32 -30.58
C PRO A 462 -14.51 3.07 -32.01
N ILE A 463 -15.45 2.60 -32.83
CA ILE A 463 -15.29 2.54 -34.29
C ILE A 463 -16.11 3.69 -34.88
N PHE A 464 -15.43 4.65 -35.51
CA PHE A 464 -16.08 5.77 -36.17
C PHE A 464 -16.53 5.36 -37.59
N ASN A 465 -17.84 5.44 -37.85
CA ASN A 465 -18.40 5.23 -39.19
C ASN A 465 -18.41 6.55 -39.99
N ASP A 466 -18.24 6.48 -41.31
CA ASP A 466 -18.30 7.64 -42.23
C ASP A 466 -17.24 8.74 -41.99
N VAL A 467 -15.98 8.34 -41.87
CA VAL A 467 -14.86 9.26 -41.66
C VAL A 467 -14.39 9.86 -42.99
N THR A 468 -14.58 11.17 -43.18
CA THR A 468 -14.03 11.89 -44.34
C THR A 468 -12.60 12.35 -44.08
N GLU A 469 -11.67 12.09 -45.01
CA GLU A 469 -10.29 12.57 -44.92
C GLU A 469 -10.24 14.10 -44.80
N THR A 470 -9.66 14.57 -43.70
CA THR A 470 -9.39 15.98 -43.46
C THR A 470 -7.88 16.23 -43.60
N PRO A 471 -7.43 16.98 -44.63
CA PRO A 471 -6.00 17.09 -44.97
C PRO A 471 -5.13 17.82 -43.95
N ASP A 472 -5.72 18.59 -43.03
CA ASP A 472 -5.00 19.40 -42.03
C ASP A 472 -4.88 18.74 -40.63
N GLU A 473 -5.41 17.52 -40.44
CA GLU A 473 -5.34 16.84 -39.14
C GLU A 473 -4.02 16.04 -38.97
N PRO A 474 -3.32 16.15 -37.82
CA PRO A 474 -2.16 15.31 -37.54
C PRO A 474 -2.61 13.85 -37.40
N MET A 475 -1.99 12.98 -38.20
CA MET A 475 -2.31 11.55 -38.23
C MET A 475 -1.40 10.70 -37.32
N ASP A 476 -0.31 11.29 -36.81
CA ASP A 476 0.71 10.60 -36.02
C ASP A 476 0.79 11.13 -34.59
N MET A 477 0.67 10.21 -33.63
CA MET A 477 0.72 10.48 -32.19
C MET A 477 2.06 11.08 -31.75
N ALA A 478 3.16 10.79 -32.46
CA ALA A 478 4.48 11.35 -32.17
C ALA A 478 4.51 12.88 -32.29
N THR A 479 3.76 13.44 -33.26
CA THR A 479 3.66 14.89 -33.47
C THR A 479 2.96 15.59 -32.30
N VAL A 480 1.91 14.95 -31.77
CA VAL A 480 1.14 15.47 -30.64
C VAL A 480 1.98 15.45 -29.37
N ILE A 481 2.63 14.34 -29.05
CA ILE A 481 3.46 14.25 -27.82
C ILE A 481 4.64 15.22 -27.87
N SER A 482 5.32 15.33 -29.03
CA SER A 482 6.46 16.24 -29.19
C SER A 482 6.08 17.72 -29.04
N SER A 483 4.81 18.07 -29.24
CA SER A 483 4.31 19.43 -29.02
C SER A 483 4.06 19.78 -27.54
N THR A 484 4.05 18.77 -26.66
CA THR A 484 3.77 18.95 -25.23
C THR A 484 5.05 19.10 -24.41
N ILE A 485 5.08 20.06 -23.49
CA ILE A 485 6.28 20.42 -22.71
C ILE A 485 6.61 19.35 -21.65
N ASP A 486 5.59 18.75 -21.02
CA ASP A 486 5.75 17.91 -19.81
C ASP A 486 5.34 16.43 -20.00
N SER A 487 5.02 15.97 -21.21
CA SER A 487 4.62 14.58 -21.54
C SER A 487 3.58 13.93 -20.60
N SER A 488 2.83 14.73 -19.83
CA SER A 488 1.82 14.22 -18.91
C SER A 488 0.55 13.84 -19.66
N ALA A 489 -0.16 12.82 -19.17
CA ALA A 489 -1.39 12.33 -19.80
C ALA A 489 -2.41 13.47 -20.00
N LEU A 490 -2.55 14.38 -19.03
CA LEU A 490 -3.42 15.55 -19.14
C LEU A 490 -3.01 16.49 -20.28
N GLN A 491 -1.72 16.79 -20.43
CA GLN A 491 -1.26 17.68 -21.51
C GLN A 491 -1.42 17.04 -22.89
N VAL A 492 -1.14 15.74 -23.00
CA VAL A 492 -1.39 14.99 -24.23
C VAL A 492 -2.88 14.98 -24.57
N PHE A 493 -3.75 14.73 -23.60
CA PHE A 493 -5.19 14.81 -23.78
C PHE A 493 -5.65 16.19 -24.26
N MET A 494 -5.12 17.27 -23.67
CA MET A 494 -5.45 18.65 -24.10
C MET A 494 -4.96 18.95 -25.52
N ALA A 495 -3.81 18.41 -25.93
CA ALA A 495 -3.33 18.53 -27.31
C ALA A 495 -4.18 17.72 -28.30
N LEU A 496 -4.72 16.57 -27.88
CA LEU A 496 -5.62 15.74 -28.69
C LEU A 496 -7.03 16.35 -28.88
N GLN A 497 -7.42 17.36 -28.11
CA GLN A 497 -8.74 18.02 -28.22
C GLN A 497 -9.00 18.66 -29.58
N SER A 498 -7.95 19.06 -30.32
CA SER A 498 -8.08 19.64 -31.66
C SER A 498 -8.23 18.61 -32.78
N ILE A 499 -8.07 17.31 -32.49
CA ILE A 499 -8.05 16.23 -33.47
C ILE A 499 -9.45 15.65 -33.63
N GLY A 500 -9.89 15.51 -34.88
CA GLY A 500 -11.17 14.92 -35.24
C GLY A 500 -11.14 13.40 -35.35
N PRO A 501 -12.25 12.79 -35.81
CA PRO A 501 -12.41 11.34 -35.89
C PRO A 501 -11.43 10.69 -36.89
N TYR A 502 -11.01 11.40 -37.94
CA TYR A 502 -10.06 10.89 -38.92
C TYR A 502 -8.67 10.70 -38.35
N GLY A 503 -8.08 11.75 -37.76
CA GLY A 503 -6.79 11.63 -37.09
C GLY A 503 -6.81 10.58 -35.97
N LEU A 504 -7.88 10.52 -35.17
CA LEU A 504 -8.02 9.51 -34.11
C LEU A 504 -8.07 8.08 -34.66
N THR A 505 -8.75 7.84 -35.79
CA THR A 505 -8.79 6.49 -36.41
C THR A 505 -7.40 6.03 -36.83
N GLN A 506 -6.63 6.89 -37.49
CA GLN A 506 -5.24 6.58 -37.90
C GLN A 506 -4.33 6.31 -36.69
N MET A 507 -4.49 7.07 -35.61
CA MET A 507 -3.74 6.86 -34.36
C MET A 507 -4.10 5.54 -33.67
N MET A 508 -5.38 5.14 -33.72
CA MET A 508 -5.86 3.87 -33.15
C MET A 508 -5.36 2.67 -33.96
N ASP A 509 -5.35 2.76 -35.29
CA ASP A 509 -4.78 1.72 -36.16
C ASP A 509 -3.28 1.54 -35.90
N THR A 510 -2.55 2.66 -35.74
CA THR A 510 -1.13 2.65 -35.37
C THR A 510 -0.92 2.05 -33.97
N LEU A 511 -1.79 2.39 -33.01
CA LEU A 511 -1.76 1.81 -31.67
C LEU A 511 -1.95 0.30 -31.70
N GLN A 512 -2.83 -0.23 -32.55
CA GLN A 512 -3.03 -1.67 -32.70
C GLN A 512 -1.72 -2.39 -33.11
N THR A 513 -0.98 -1.82 -34.07
CA THR A 513 0.33 -2.36 -34.49
C THR A 513 1.37 -2.28 -33.36
N HIS A 514 1.42 -1.16 -32.63
CA HIS A 514 2.31 -1.00 -31.48
C HIS A 514 2.00 -1.98 -30.35
N LEU A 515 0.71 -2.18 -30.03
CA LEU A 515 0.27 -3.13 -29.02
C LEU A 515 0.62 -4.57 -29.39
N GLY A 516 0.41 -4.97 -30.65
CA GLY A 516 0.80 -6.30 -31.13
C GLY A 516 2.30 -6.56 -30.96
N SER A 517 3.14 -5.57 -31.29
CA SER A 517 4.59 -5.67 -31.08
C SER A 517 4.97 -5.68 -29.60
N ALA A 518 4.32 -4.86 -28.77
CA ALA A 518 4.55 -4.79 -27.33
C ALA A 518 4.12 -6.07 -26.60
N GLU A 519 3.04 -6.72 -27.04
CA GLU A 519 2.58 -8.01 -26.51
C GLU A 519 3.61 -9.11 -26.74
N VAL A 520 4.16 -9.20 -27.96
CA VAL A 520 5.24 -10.13 -28.31
C VAL A 520 6.46 -9.88 -27.41
N LEU A 521 6.89 -8.63 -27.25
CA LEU A 521 8.02 -8.30 -26.35
C LEU A 521 7.74 -8.62 -24.88
N ASN A 522 6.50 -8.44 -24.42
CA ASN A 522 6.09 -8.73 -23.05
C ASN A 522 6.11 -10.23 -22.76
N ARG A 523 5.75 -11.09 -23.73
CA ARG A 523 5.85 -12.56 -23.63
C ARG A 523 7.26 -13.01 -23.27
N TYR A 524 8.29 -12.32 -23.78
CA TYR A 524 9.70 -12.62 -23.53
C TYR A 524 10.36 -11.68 -22.50
N HIS A 525 9.57 -11.01 -21.66
CA HIS A 525 10.06 -10.12 -20.59
C HIS A 525 10.99 -8.98 -21.06
N ALA A 526 10.79 -8.52 -22.29
CA ALA A 526 11.52 -7.42 -22.93
C ALA A 526 10.63 -6.19 -23.20
N ARG A 527 9.67 -5.95 -22.30
CA ARG A 527 8.73 -4.82 -22.41
C ARG A 527 9.43 -3.47 -22.58
N VAL A 528 8.82 -2.62 -23.39
CA VAL A 528 9.16 -1.20 -23.56
C VAL A 528 7.88 -0.36 -23.49
N PRO A 529 7.94 0.89 -23.01
CA PRO A 529 6.77 1.78 -23.04
C PRO A 529 6.29 2.02 -24.47
N LEU A 530 4.98 2.21 -24.67
CA LEU A 530 4.44 2.43 -26.02
C LEU A 530 4.92 3.74 -26.66
N SER A 531 5.31 4.73 -25.87
CA SER A 531 6.00 5.94 -26.36
C SER A 531 7.30 5.63 -27.09
N TRP A 532 7.95 4.50 -26.81
CA TRP A 532 9.19 4.10 -27.49
C TRP A 532 8.97 3.88 -28.99
N PHE A 533 7.79 3.42 -29.39
CA PHE A 533 7.43 3.15 -30.79
C PHE A 533 7.17 4.42 -31.61
N LEU A 534 6.90 5.54 -30.95
CA LEU A 534 6.60 6.82 -31.61
C LEU A 534 7.85 7.50 -32.18
N TYR A 535 9.02 7.18 -31.64
CA TYR A 535 10.27 7.82 -32.04
C TYR A 535 11.08 6.88 -32.93
N ASP A 536 11.78 7.47 -33.89
CA ASP A 536 12.70 6.71 -34.73
C ASP A 536 13.94 6.29 -33.92
N GLN A 537 14.02 5.02 -33.55
CA GLN A 537 15.05 4.49 -32.66
C GLN A 537 16.35 4.22 -33.41
N THR A 538 17.48 4.34 -32.72
CA THR A 538 18.78 4.02 -33.32
C THR A 538 18.92 2.51 -33.54
N ALA A 539 19.70 2.11 -34.55
CA ALA A 539 19.99 0.69 -34.80
C ALA A 539 20.58 0.01 -33.55
N ASP A 540 21.41 0.72 -32.79
CA ASP A 540 21.97 0.22 -31.52
C ASP A 540 20.89 -0.02 -30.46
N ALA A 541 19.89 0.86 -30.34
CA ALA A 541 18.79 0.68 -29.39
C ALA A 541 17.93 -0.54 -29.74
N GLN A 542 17.60 -0.70 -31.03
CA GLN A 542 16.89 -1.89 -31.54
C GLN A 542 17.70 -3.17 -31.27
N ARG A 543 19.03 -3.14 -31.52
CA ARG A 543 19.94 -4.26 -31.26
C ARG A 543 19.94 -4.66 -29.79
N GLN A 544 20.04 -3.69 -28.88
CA GLN A 544 20.02 -3.96 -27.44
C GLN A 544 18.68 -4.56 -26.98
N LEU A 545 17.56 -4.10 -27.56
CA LEU A 545 16.25 -4.66 -27.28
C LEU A 545 16.12 -6.11 -27.80
N CYS A 546 16.61 -6.38 -29.01
CA CYS A 546 16.65 -7.71 -29.60
C CYS A 546 17.51 -8.68 -28.76
N ILE A 547 18.69 -8.24 -28.29
CA ILE A 547 19.52 -9.01 -27.35
C ILE A 547 18.77 -9.27 -26.05
N ARG A 548 18.09 -8.27 -25.49
CA ARG A 548 17.31 -8.41 -24.25
C ARG A 548 16.17 -9.41 -24.41
N MET A 549 15.41 -9.34 -25.50
CA MET A 549 14.34 -10.27 -25.85
C MET A 549 14.88 -11.70 -25.92
N SER A 550 15.92 -11.91 -26.72
CA SER A 550 16.51 -13.23 -26.94
C SER A 550 17.14 -13.83 -25.68
N SER A 551 17.83 -13.02 -24.86
CA SER A 551 18.48 -13.49 -23.63
C SER A 551 17.52 -13.78 -22.49
N ARG A 552 16.41 -13.03 -22.38
CA ARG A 552 15.41 -13.20 -21.32
C ARG A 552 14.36 -14.26 -21.63
N ALA A 553 14.13 -14.56 -22.91
CA ALA A 553 13.15 -15.54 -23.35
C ALA A 553 13.27 -16.88 -22.61
N GLY A 554 14.48 -17.42 -22.46
CA GLY A 554 14.74 -18.68 -21.75
C GLY A 554 14.83 -18.59 -20.21
N GLY A 555 14.51 -17.46 -19.59
CA GLY A 555 14.69 -17.22 -18.14
C GLY A 555 16.05 -16.63 -17.76
N GLY A 556 16.78 -16.08 -18.75
CA GLY A 556 18.11 -15.49 -18.55
C GLY A 556 19.25 -16.50 -18.63
N VAL A 557 20.47 -15.99 -18.82
CA VAL A 557 21.70 -16.80 -18.91
C VAL A 557 21.95 -17.57 -17.61
N GLU A 558 21.55 -17.01 -16.46
CA GLU A 558 21.76 -17.59 -15.13
C GLU A 558 21.01 -18.91 -14.91
N ILE A 559 19.83 -19.06 -15.49
CA ILE A 559 18.99 -20.28 -15.38
C ILE A 559 19.12 -21.14 -16.65
N ARG A 560 20.03 -20.78 -17.57
CA ARG A 560 20.41 -21.57 -18.76
C ARG A 560 19.22 -22.06 -19.60
N GLY A 561 18.22 -21.22 -19.84
CA GLY A 561 17.12 -21.59 -20.73
C GLY A 561 16.07 -22.52 -20.10
N ALA A 562 16.05 -22.70 -18.78
CA ALA A 562 15.13 -23.62 -18.10
C ALA A 562 13.65 -23.20 -18.15
N GLN A 563 13.33 -21.97 -18.58
CA GLN A 563 11.95 -21.52 -18.75
C GLN A 563 11.34 -22.04 -20.07
N PHE A 564 12.16 -22.32 -21.07
CA PHE A 564 11.73 -22.94 -22.33
C PHE A 564 12.02 -24.42 -22.29
N ASP A 565 11.01 -25.22 -21.97
CA ASP A 565 11.14 -26.67 -21.86
C ASP A 565 11.10 -27.37 -23.23
N ARG A 566 10.48 -26.75 -24.25
CA ARG A 566 10.32 -27.34 -25.58
C ARG A 566 11.16 -26.62 -26.62
N ASP A 567 11.61 -27.40 -27.62
CA ASP A 567 12.30 -26.85 -28.79
C ASP A 567 11.37 -25.95 -29.63
N ASP A 568 10.05 -26.14 -29.52
CA ASP A 568 9.04 -25.33 -30.22
C ASP A 568 9.02 -23.88 -29.70
N ASP A 569 9.20 -23.67 -28.38
CA ASP A 569 9.22 -22.33 -27.77
C ASP A 569 10.36 -21.47 -28.34
N TRP A 570 11.51 -22.10 -28.63
CA TRP A 570 12.65 -21.44 -29.27
C TRP A 570 12.41 -21.14 -30.76
N ARG A 571 11.63 -21.98 -31.45
CA ARG A 571 11.24 -21.73 -32.85
C ARG A 571 10.24 -20.57 -32.92
N GLU A 572 9.27 -20.54 -32.02
CA GLU A 572 8.33 -19.42 -31.88
C GLU A 572 9.04 -18.11 -31.57
N LEU A 573 10.05 -18.12 -30.68
CA LEU A 573 10.89 -16.94 -30.43
C LEU A 573 11.56 -16.44 -31.70
N LEU A 574 12.15 -17.34 -32.49
CA LEU A 574 12.81 -16.95 -33.74
C LEU A 574 11.81 -16.37 -34.74
N ASP A 575 10.66 -17.01 -34.91
CA ASP A 575 9.60 -16.54 -35.80
C ASP A 575 9.05 -15.16 -35.36
N ASP A 576 8.88 -14.94 -34.06
CA ASP A 576 8.46 -13.66 -33.50
C ASP A 576 9.55 -12.57 -33.67
N MET A 577 10.83 -12.89 -33.46
CA MET A 577 11.95 -11.97 -33.71
C MET A 577 12.03 -11.57 -35.19
N MET A 578 11.76 -12.51 -36.11
CA MET A 578 11.72 -12.26 -37.54
C MET A 578 10.46 -11.49 -37.98
N ARG A 579 9.31 -11.72 -37.32
CA ARG A 579 8.10 -10.92 -37.55
C ARG A 579 8.30 -9.47 -37.12
N LEU A 580 9.00 -9.26 -36.00
CA LEU A 580 9.36 -7.95 -35.50
C LEU A 580 10.38 -7.21 -36.38
N SER A 581 11.02 -7.89 -37.35
CA SER A 581 11.97 -7.29 -38.30
C SER A 581 11.35 -6.89 -39.64
N ASP A 582 10.02 -6.89 -39.76
CA ASP A 582 9.34 -6.47 -40.99
C ASP A 582 9.79 -5.05 -41.40
N PRO A 583 10.31 -4.83 -42.63
CA PRO A 583 10.86 -3.55 -43.04
C PRO A 583 9.86 -2.37 -43.01
N ASP A 584 8.55 -2.63 -43.16
CA ASP A 584 7.57 -1.56 -43.30
C ASP A 584 7.02 -1.08 -41.94
N GLN A 585 6.95 -1.96 -40.92
CA GLN A 585 6.33 -1.65 -39.60
C GLN A 585 6.98 -2.32 -38.39
N GLY A 586 8.09 -3.05 -38.58
CA GLY A 586 8.75 -3.81 -37.52
C GLY A 586 9.58 -2.95 -36.57
N ILE A 587 9.54 -3.29 -35.29
CA ILE A 587 10.36 -2.64 -34.24
C ILE A 587 11.87 -2.85 -34.46
N PHE A 588 12.26 -3.89 -35.21
CA PHE A 588 13.62 -4.23 -35.60
C PHE A 588 13.91 -3.91 -37.08
N SER A 589 13.14 -3.01 -37.70
CA SER A 589 13.25 -2.68 -39.13
C SER A 589 14.65 -2.22 -39.59
N LYS A 590 15.51 -1.72 -38.69
CA LYS A 590 16.88 -1.30 -39.02
C LYS A 590 17.93 -2.41 -38.86
N LEU A 591 17.55 -3.57 -38.32
CA LEU A 591 18.44 -4.71 -38.14
C LEU A 591 18.36 -5.63 -39.35
N GLU A 592 19.51 -6.08 -39.85
CA GLU A 592 19.52 -7.11 -40.87
C GLU A 592 19.08 -8.45 -40.27
N SER A 593 18.34 -9.25 -41.04
CA SER A 593 17.94 -10.61 -40.61
C SER A 593 19.14 -11.48 -40.20
N THR A 594 20.31 -11.24 -40.81
CA THR A 594 21.56 -11.93 -40.46
C THR A 594 22.00 -11.60 -39.03
N GLU A 595 21.88 -10.34 -38.61
CA GLU A 595 22.23 -9.88 -37.27
C GLU A 595 21.26 -10.41 -36.20
N ILE A 596 19.96 -10.47 -36.51
CA ILE A 596 18.94 -11.05 -35.62
C ILE A 596 19.21 -12.55 -35.39
N LEU A 597 19.55 -13.28 -36.46
CA LEU A 597 19.94 -14.68 -36.37
C LEU A 597 21.21 -14.88 -35.52
N GLU A 598 22.22 -14.01 -35.66
CA GLU A 598 23.42 -14.05 -34.81
C GLU A 598 23.08 -13.87 -33.33
N ILE A 599 22.21 -12.91 -32.99
CA ILE A 599 21.76 -12.65 -31.61
C ILE A 599 20.98 -13.86 -31.06
N PHE A 600 20.07 -14.42 -31.85
CA PHE A 600 19.30 -15.60 -31.49
C PHE A 600 20.21 -16.80 -31.22
N PHE A 601 21.11 -17.14 -32.15
CA PHE A 601 22.02 -18.28 -32.00
C PHE A 601 22.99 -18.11 -30.84
N SER A 602 23.51 -16.89 -30.62
CA SER A 602 24.33 -16.58 -29.45
C SER A 602 23.58 -16.90 -28.15
N SER A 603 22.32 -16.49 -28.04
CA SER A 603 21.49 -16.75 -26.86
C SER A 603 21.14 -18.22 -26.70
N LEU A 604 20.78 -18.90 -27.80
CA LEU A 604 20.44 -20.33 -27.83
C LEU A 604 21.61 -21.21 -27.39
N LEU A 605 22.82 -20.91 -27.86
CA LEU A 605 24.05 -21.61 -27.49
C LEU A 605 24.42 -21.39 -26.02
N ARG A 606 24.30 -20.15 -25.51
CA ARG A 606 24.52 -19.83 -24.08
C ARG A 606 23.52 -20.52 -23.15
N CYS A 607 22.31 -20.81 -23.64
CA CYS A 607 21.32 -21.60 -22.92
C CYS A 607 21.56 -23.12 -23.01
N GLY A 608 22.63 -23.58 -23.66
CA GLY A 608 22.98 -25.01 -23.74
C GLY A 608 22.08 -25.85 -24.66
N ARG A 609 21.26 -25.22 -25.51
CA ARG A 609 20.34 -25.90 -26.43
C ARG A 609 21.05 -26.34 -27.73
N PHE A 610 22.11 -27.13 -27.58
CA PHE A 610 23.03 -27.49 -28.67
C PHE A 610 22.39 -28.34 -29.78
N LYS A 611 21.45 -29.24 -29.42
CA LYS A 611 20.77 -30.09 -30.40
C LYS A 611 19.94 -29.26 -31.38
N LEU A 612 19.11 -28.37 -30.83
CA LEU A 612 18.30 -27.46 -31.64
C LEU A 612 19.18 -26.49 -32.44
N ALA A 613 20.25 -25.94 -31.84
CA ALA A 613 21.20 -25.10 -32.56
C ALA A 613 21.81 -25.85 -33.77
N LYS A 614 22.17 -27.12 -33.60
CA LYS A 614 22.69 -27.97 -34.68
C LYS A 614 21.66 -28.18 -35.79
N GLU A 615 20.40 -28.46 -35.43
CA GLU A 615 19.31 -28.65 -36.39
C GLU A 615 19.02 -27.37 -37.18
N LEU A 616 18.98 -26.21 -36.51
CA LEU A 616 18.68 -24.93 -37.15
C LEU A 616 19.84 -24.39 -37.99
N ILE A 617 21.11 -24.64 -37.61
CA ILE A 617 22.28 -24.19 -38.37
C ILE A 617 22.55 -25.11 -39.58
N LEU A 618 22.43 -26.43 -39.41
CA LEU A 618 22.78 -27.42 -40.44
C LEU A 618 21.57 -27.94 -41.24
N GLY A 619 20.35 -27.50 -40.90
CA GLY A 619 19.11 -27.89 -41.57
C GLY A 619 19.01 -27.42 -43.02
N SER A 620 17.89 -27.77 -43.66
CA SER A 620 17.61 -27.51 -45.08
C SER A 620 17.68 -26.03 -45.47
N ASN A 621 17.37 -25.14 -44.51
CA ASN A 621 17.45 -23.70 -44.64
C ASN A 621 18.73 -23.23 -43.94
N LYS A 622 19.85 -23.15 -44.68
CA LYS A 622 21.10 -22.60 -44.16
C LYS A 622 20.94 -21.11 -43.86
N SER A 623 20.53 -20.78 -42.64
CA SER A 623 20.23 -19.40 -42.25
C SER A 623 21.48 -18.59 -41.87
N LEU A 624 22.61 -19.24 -41.52
CA LEU A 624 23.84 -18.57 -41.09
C LEU A 624 25.08 -19.07 -41.84
N ASP A 625 26.02 -18.18 -42.13
CA ASP A 625 27.33 -18.56 -42.69
C ASP A 625 28.12 -19.41 -41.68
N ILE A 626 28.82 -20.43 -42.19
CA ILE A 626 29.57 -21.40 -41.39
C ILE A 626 30.68 -20.71 -40.60
N THR A 627 31.33 -19.69 -41.18
CA THR A 627 32.40 -18.91 -40.52
C THR A 627 31.86 -18.14 -39.31
N LYS A 628 30.65 -17.59 -39.42
CA LYS A 628 29.99 -16.86 -38.33
C LYS A 628 29.48 -17.82 -37.26
N ALA A 629 28.90 -18.96 -37.68
CA ALA A 629 28.48 -20.01 -36.78
C ALA A 629 29.66 -20.57 -35.95
N GLU A 630 30.82 -20.78 -36.58
CA GLU A 630 32.04 -21.22 -35.89
C GLU A 630 32.46 -20.25 -34.78
N ARG A 631 32.45 -18.94 -35.08
CA ARG A 631 32.76 -17.91 -34.07
C ARG A 631 31.79 -17.94 -32.90
N LEU A 632 30.48 -18.00 -33.16
CA LEU A 632 29.46 -18.05 -32.10
C LEU A 632 29.58 -19.30 -31.22
N VAL A 633 29.85 -20.46 -31.82
CA VAL A 633 30.05 -21.72 -31.09
C VAL A 633 31.30 -21.65 -30.21
N ILE A 634 32.41 -21.11 -30.74
CA ILE A 634 33.63 -20.91 -29.95
C ILE A 634 33.38 -19.93 -28.83
N ASP A 635 32.76 -18.78 -29.08
CA ASP A 635 32.51 -17.76 -28.04
C ASP A 635 31.63 -18.30 -26.90
N ALA A 636 30.58 -19.06 -27.23
CA ALA A 636 29.74 -19.74 -26.23
C ALA A 636 30.49 -20.85 -25.49
N GLU A 637 31.35 -21.62 -26.18
CA GLU A 637 32.24 -22.59 -25.54
C GLU A 637 33.16 -21.91 -24.52
N ARG A 638 33.75 -20.77 -24.88
CA ARG A 638 34.68 -20.06 -24.00
C ARG A 638 34.01 -19.65 -22.71
N GLU A 639 32.79 -19.16 -22.80
CA GLU A 639 31.99 -18.79 -21.65
C GLU A 639 31.70 -19.98 -20.73
N PHE A 640 31.35 -21.16 -21.28
CA PHE A 640 31.17 -22.36 -20.47
C PHE A 640 32.48 -22.88 -19.86
N PHE A 641 33.59 -22.76 -20.59
CA PHE A 641 34.91 -23.19 -20.13
C PHE A 641 35.43 -22.30 -19.01
N ASP A 642 35.31 -20.99 -19.15
CA ASP A 642 35.84 -20.00 -18.21
C ASP A 642 35.05 -19.98 -16.90
N ASN A 643 33.75 -20.26 -16.97
CA ASN A 643 32.91 -20.39 -15.77
C ASN A 643 33.08 -21.74 -15.05
N ALA A 644 33.61 -22.77 -15.73
CA ALA A 644 33.64 -24.13 -15.20
C ALA A 644 34.42 -24.23 -13.88
N THR A 645 33.76 -24.77 -12.86
CA THR A 645 34.35 -25.00 -11.52
C THR A 645 35.06 -26.33 -11.37
N SER A 646 34.90 -27.23 -12.35
CA SER A 646 35.46 -28.57 -12.36
C SER A 646 36.09 -28.88 -13.70
N GLY A 647 37.21 -29.60 -13.69
CA GLY A 647 37.83 -30.12 -14.90
C GLY A 647 37.14 -31.35 -15.49
N ASN A 648 35.96 -31.77 -15.05
CA ASN A 648 35.36 -32.98 -15.61
C ASN A 648 34.69 -32.72 -16.97
N MET A 649 35.21 -33.28 -18.07
CA MET A 649 34.58 -33.14 -19.40
C MET A 649 33.23 -33.86 -19.52
N HIS A 650 32.90 -34.76 -18.59
CA HIS A 650 31.67 -35.55 -18.61
C HIS A 650 30.57 -35.00 -17.70
N SER A 651 30.84 -33.94 -16.91
CA SER A 651 29.85 -33.34 -16.01
C SER A 651 30.06 -31.84 -15.82
N GLY A 652 28.98 -31.11 -15.53
CA GLY A 652 29.06 -29.68 -15.26
C GLY A 652 29.31 -28.85 -16.52
N GLU A 653 29.86 -27.66 -16.35
CA GLU A 653 29.97 -26.66 -17.42
C GLU A 653 31.04 -27.01 -18.45
N LEU A 654 32.09 -27.73 -18.06
CA LEU A 654 33.10 -28.20 -19.03
C LEU A 654 32.53 -29.25 -20.00
N LYS A 655 31.54 -30.04 -19.56
CA LYS A 655 30.76 -30.89 -20.48
C LYS A 655 29.95 -30.06 -21.46
N GLN A 656 29.33 -28.97 -20.98
CA GLN A 656 28.55 -28.07 -21.83
C GLN A 656 29.45 -27.39 -22.88
N ALA A 657 30.66 -26.97 -22.50
CA ALA A 657 31.68 -26.48 -23.42
C ALA A 657 32.01 -27.51 -24.51
N TRP A 658 32.21 -28.78 -24.12
CA TRP A 658 32.48 -29.86 -25.07
C TRP A 658 31.31 -30.21 -25.98
N ASP A 659 30.08 -30.26 -25.43
CA ASP A 659 28.86 -30.51 -26.20
C ASP A 659 28.56 -29.33 -27.15
N CYS A 660 28.92 -28.09 -26.79
CA CYS A 660 28.84 -26.90 -27.65
C CYS A 660 29.68 -27.06 -28.92
N LEU A 661 30.94 -27.49 -28.78
CA LEU A 661 31.85 -27.69 -29.93
C LEU A 661 31.38 -28.76 -30.91
N LYS A 662 30.49 -29.67 -30.49
CA LYS A 662 29.90 -30.72 -31.35
C LYS A 662 28.71 -30.27 -32.19
N VAL A 663 28.25 -29.03 -32.02
CA VAL A 663 27.20 -28.43 -32.84
C VAL A 663 27.65 -28.42 -34.30
N LEU A 664 28.90 -28.04 -34.55
CA LEU A 664 29.50 -27.97 -35.88
C LEU A 664 30.48 -29.13 -36.16
N PRO A 665 30.77 -29.42 -37.43
CA PRO A 665 31.85 -30.34 -37.79
C PRO A 665 33.20 -29.79 -37.28
N PRO A 666 34.15 -30.65 -36.85
CA PRO A 666 35.40 -30.21 -36.25
C PRO A 666 36.33 -29.55 -37.27
N THR A 667 36.33 -28.22 -37.30
CA THR A 667 37.29 -27.36 -37.99
C THR A 667 38.64 -27.36 -37.27
N THR A 668 39.65 -26.69 -37.82
CA THR A 668 40.97 -26.58 -37.18
C THR A 668 40.90 -25.88 -35.83
N GLU A 669 40.13 -24.79 -35.71
CA GLU A 669 40.00 -24.05 -34.46
C GLU A 669 39.15 -24.80 -33.43
N ILE A 670 38.03 -25.42 -33.85
CA ILE A 670 37.21 -26.27 -32.97
C ILE A 670 38.05 -27.41 -32.39
N LYS A 671 38.90 -28.06 -33.19
CA LYS A 671 39.79 -29.12 -32.70
C LYS A 671 40.75 -28.63 -31.62
N ARG A 672 41.28 -27.40 -31.73
CA ARG A 672 42.18 -26.84 -30.72
C ARG A 672 41.47 -26.60 -29.39
N GLU A 673 40.21 -26.14 -29.43
CA GLU A 673 39.41 -25.96 -28.21
C GLU A 673 39.00 -27.32 -27.61
N ILE A 674 38.67 -28.34 -28.43
CA ILE A 674 38.44 -29.71 -27.97
C ILE A 674 39.69 -30.28 -27.27
N ASP A 675 40.86 -30.16 -27.91
CA ASP A 675 42.14 -30.61 -27.36
C ASP A 675 42.42 -29.94 -25.99
N LEU A 676 42.13 -28.64 -25.87
CA LEU A 676 42.29 -27.91 -24.61
C LEU A 676 41.34 -28.41 -23.51
N ILE A 677 40.07 -28.68 -23.83
CA ILE A 677 39.12 -29.29 -22.87
C ILE A 677 39.62 -30.65 -22.39
N GLU A 678 40.08 -31.50 -23.31
CA GLU A 678 40.61 -32.82 -22.97
C GLU A 678 41.89 -32.74 -22.13
N ALA A 679 42.77 -31.79 -22.42
CA ALA A 679 43.96 -31.51 -21.60
C ALA A 679 43.59 -31.02 -20.20
N THR A 680 42.63 -30.10 -20.09
CA THR A 680 42.10 -29.61 -18.81
C THR A 680 41.49 -30.74 -17.98
N HIS A 681 40.77 -31.66 -18.63
CA HIS A 681 40.23 -32.84 -17.96
C HIS A 681 41.29 -33.74 -17.37
N THR A 682 42.28 -34.05 -18.20
CA THR A 682 43.41 -34.89 -17.83
C THR A 682 44.16 -34.27 -16.63
N LEU A 683 44.45 -32.97 -16.66
CA LEU A 683 45.15 -32.26 -15.58
C LEU A 683 44.35 -32.19 -14.28
N ILE A 684 43.11 -31.68 -14.33
CA ILE A 684 42.36 -31.33 -13.12
C ILE A 684 41.58 -32.52 -12.56
N HIS A 685 40.97 -33.35 -13.41
CA HIS A 685 40.09 -34.43 -12.95
C HIS A 685 40.85 -35.75 -12.76
N GLU A 686 41.58 -36.21 -13.79
CA GLU A 686 42.29 -37.50 -13.74
C GLU A 686 43.52 -37.42 -12.84
N TYR A 687 44.39 -36.44 -13.11
CA TYR A 687 45.64 -36.27 -12.37
C TYR A 687 45.55 -35.37 -11.14
N LYS A 688 44.42 -34.69 -10.92
CA LYS A 688 44.18 -33.86 -9.72
C LYS A 688 45.31 -32.86 -9.45
N VAL A 689 45.83 -32.24 -10.50
CA VAL A 689 46.90 -31.24 -10.41
C VAL A 689 46.38 -30.03 -9.63
N GLN A 690 47.18 -29.58 -8.66
CA GLN A 690 46.87 -28.45 -7.81
C GLN A 690 47.66 -27.22 -8.26
N ASP A 691 47.07 -26.03 -8.14
CA ASP A 691 47.81 -24.79 -8.40
C ASP A 691 48.79 -24.49 -7.27
N ARG A 692 48.31 -24.62 -6.03
CA ARG A 692 49.07 -24.53 -4.77
C ARG A 692 48.66 -25.68 -3.86
N PRO A 693 49.48 -26.09 -2.87
CA PRO A 693 49.10 -27.15 -1.95
C PRO A 693 47.72 -26.89 -1.32
N GLY A 694 46.76 -27.78 -1.60
CA GLY A 694 45.38 -27.68 -1.10
C GLY A 694 44.41 -26.85 -1.97
N VAL A 695 44.87 -26.20 -3.04
CA VAL A 695 44.02 -25.41 -3.95
C VAL A 695 43.91 -26.10 -5.31
N THR A 696 42.69 -26.44 -5.73
CA THR A 696 42.43 -27.06 -7.03
C THR A 696 42.69 -26.09 -8.17
N LEU A 697 43.37 -26.56 -9.21
CA LEU A 697 43.53 -25.82 -10.45
C LEU A 697 42.15 -25.71 -11.14
N MET A 698 41.80 -24.50 -11.58
CA MET A 698 40.53 -24.20 -12.26
C MET A 698 40.72 -24.19 -13.79
N PRO A 699 39.72 -24.62 -14.58
CA PRO A 699 39.75 -24.56 -16.04
C PRO A 699 40.23 -23.22 -16.61
N ILE A 700 39.66 -22.10 -16.17
CA ILE A 700 40.05 -20.74 -16.61
C ILE A 700 41.56 -20.47 -16.44
N GLN A 701 42.19 -21.00 -15.39
CA GLN A 701 43.62 -20.84 -15.14
C GLN A 701 44.47 -21.61 -16.16
N VAL A 702 43.99 -22.76 -16.65
CA VAL A 702 44.66 -23.53 -17.72
C VAL A 702 44.63 -22.75 -19.03
N ARG A 703 43.48 -22.15 -19.37
CA ARG A 703 43.31 -21.38 -20.61
C ARG A 703 44.14 -20.10 -20.61
N GLN A 704 44.14 -19.36 -19.50
CA GLN A 704 44.86 -18.09 -19.33
C GLN A 704 46.36 -18.24 -19.06
N SER A 705 46.86 -19.46 -18.87
CA SER A 705 48.29 -19.70 -18.61
C SER A 705 49.15 -19.26 -19.81
N SER A 706 50.09 -18.33 -19.55
CA SER A 706 51.07 -17.85 -20.52
C SER A 706 52.06 -18.94 -20.94
N ASN A 707 52.43 -19.82 -20.00
CA ASN A 707 53.31 -20.95 -20.23
C ASN A 707 52.68 -22.26 -19.72
N ARG A 708 51.86 -22.88 -20.55
CA ARG A 708 51.13 -24.12 -20.23
C ARG A 708 52.05 -25.32 -19.94
N LEU A 709 53.33 -25.29 -20.34
CA LEU A 709 54.32 -26.31 -19.93
C LEU A 709 54.59 -26.34 -18.42
N GLU A 710 54.39 -25.23 -17.72
CA GLU A 710 54.51 -25.21 -16.26
C GLU A 710 53.47 -26.10 -15.59
N LEU A 711 52.30 -26.27 -16.20
CA LEU A 711 51.27 -27.20 -15.71
C LEU A 711 51.75 -28.65 -15.77
N VAL A 712 52.57 -28.98 -16.77
CA VAL A 712 53.22 -30.30 -16.88
C VAL A 712 54.25 -30.49 -15.77
N SER A 713 55.03 -29.45 -15.46
CA SER A 713 55.93 -29.48 -14.30
C SER A 713 55.16 -29.67 -12.98
N LYS A 714 54.03 -28.97 -12.80
CA LYS A 714 53.14 -29.17 -11.63
C LYS A 714 52.56 -30.58 -11.58
N LEU A 715 52.15 -31.14 -12.72
CA LEU A 715 51.68 -32.53 -12.82
C LEU A 715 52.73 -33.52 -12.31
N ILE A 716 53.96 -33.38 -12.79
CA ILE A 716 55.08 -34.24 -12.44
C ILE A 716 55.40 -34.17 -10.94
N ASN A 717 55.29 -32.98 -10.33
CA ASN A 717 55.49 -32.83 -8.88
C ASN A 717 54.29 -33.31 -8.04
N THR A 718 53.09 -33.43 -8.61
CA THR A 718 51.87 -33.83 -7.90
C THR A 718 51.69 -35.34 -7.87
N LYS A 719 52.05 -36.03 -8.95
CA LYS A 719 51.84 -37.48 -9.12
C LYS A 719 53.16 -38.22 -9.22
N GLN A 720 53.39 -39.10 -8.24
CA GLN A 720 54.51 -40.04 -8.26
C GLN A 720 54.38 -41.00 -9.46
N ASP A 721 55.52 -41.49 -9.96
CA ASP A 721 55.62 -42.43 -11.08
C ASP A 721 55.05 -41.97 -12.45
N ILE A 722 54.57 -40.72 -12.59
CA ILE A 722 53.95 -40.27 -13.86
C ILE A 722 54.94 -40.28 -15.05
N TYR A 723 56.24 -40.15 -14.77
CA TYR A 723 57.30 -40.23 -15.76
C TYR A 723 57.37 -41.59 -16.48
N ARG A 724 56.86 -42.67 -15.89
CA ARG A 724 56.75 -43.99 -16.53
C ARG A 724 55.70 -43.99 -17.66
N ARG A 725 54.76 -43.04 -17.66
CA ARG A 725 53.74 -42.86 -18.70
C ARG A 725 54.07 -41.70 -19.63
N HIS A 726 55.32 -41.66 -20.10
CA HIS A 726 55.82 -40.54 -20.90
C HIS A 726 55.00 -40.28 -22.17
N GLU A 727 54.45 -41.30 -22.82
CA GLU A 727 53.59 -41.12 -24.00
C GLU A 727 52.30 -40.37 -23.67
N GLU A 728 51.65 -40.69 -22.54
CA GLU A 728 50.43 -39.99 -22.06
C GLU A 728 50.73 -38.52 -21.78
N VAL A 729 51.84 -38.22 -21.08
CA VAL A 729 52.26 -36.84 -20.79
C VAL A 729 52.61 -36.09 -22.08
N LEU A 730 53.24 -36.75 -23.05
CA LEU A 730 53.51 -36.15 -24.36
C LEU A 730 52.20 -35.88 -25.13
N THR A 731 51.20 -36.77 -25.07
CA THR A 731 49.89 -36.48 -25.67
C THR A 731 49.23 -35.27 -25.03
N LEU A 732 49.36 -35.12 -23.71
CA LEU A 732 48.87 -33.95 -22.98
C LEU A 732 49.57 -32.65 -23.43
N VAL A 733 50.90 -32.67 -23.61
CA VAL A 733 51.65 -31.51 -24.12
C VAL A 733 51.14 -31.06 -25.49
N ARG A 734 50.85 -32.02 -26.39
CA ARG A 734 50.29 -31.70 -27.71
C ARG A 734 48.93 -31.02 -27.57
N LYS A 735 48.04 -31.58 -26.74
CA LYS A 735 46.69 -31.08 -26.48
C LYS A 735 46.65 -29.73 -25.76
N LEU A 736 47.68 -29.37 -24.98
CA LEU A 736 47.80 -28.06 -24.34
C LEU A 736 48.05 -26.90 -25.34
N GLY A 737 48.20 -27.21 -26.62
CA GLY A 737 48.34 -26.23 -27.70
C GLY A 737 49.75 -26.12 -28.26
N TYR A 738 50.67 -26.99 -27.85
CA TYR A 738 52.03 -27.05 -28.42
C TYR A 738 52.11 -27.89 -29.71
N GLY A 739 51.05 -28.65 -30.06
CA GLY A 739 51.03 -29.44 -31.29
C GLY A 739 52.27 -30.34 -31.39
N GLU A 740 52.95 -30.33 -32.53
CA GLU A 740 54.21 -31.09 -32.73
C GLU A 740 55.48 -30.27 -32.41
N ASP A 741 55.40 -29.29 -31.50
CA ASP A 741 56.56 -28.48 -31.12
C ASP A 741 57.62 -29.30 -30.39
N THR A 742 58.80 -29.38 -31.02
CA THR A 742 59.89 -30.24 -30.56
C THR A 742 60.52 -29.73 -29.28
N LEU A 743 60.56 -28.41 -29.06
CA LEU A 743 61.11 -27.81 -27.84
C LEU A 743 60.22 -28.10 -26.64
N ALA A 744 58.91 -27.94 -26.78
CA ALA A 744 57.94 -28.34 -25.77
C ALA A 744 58.05 -29.85 -25.43
N LYS A 745 58.17 -30.71 -26.44
CA LYS A 745 58.38 -32.16 -26.28
C LYS A 745 59.65 -32.48 -25.49
N VAL A 746 60.77 -31.88 -25.85
CA VAL A 746 62.07 -32.11 -25.19
C VAL A 746 62.09 -31.55 -23.77
N LYS A 747 61.49 -30.38 -23.52
CA LYS A 747 61.33 -29.83 -22.16
C LYS A 747 60.47 -30.72 -21.27
N ALA A 748 59.36 -31.25 -21.78
CA ALA A 748 58.50 -32.16 -21.02
C ALA A 748 59.23 -33.48 -20.68
N LEU A 749 59.96 -34.05 -21.65
CA LEU A 749 60.81 -35.21 -21.42
C LEU A 749 61.89 -34.91 -20.37
N ALA A 750 62.55 -33.76 -20.45
CA ALA A 750 63.54 -33.32 -19.46
C ALA A 750 62.96 -33.22 -18.04
N PHE A 751 61.73 -32.71 -17.89
CA PHE A 751 61.04 -32.67 -16.60
C PHE A 751 60.76 -34.07 -16.05
N MET A 752 60.28 -35.00 -16.89
CA MET A 752 60.00 -36.38 -16.49
C MET A 752 61.27 -37.13 -16.10
N THR A 753 62.34 -36.99 -16.87
CA THR A 753 63.64 -37.60 -16.57
C THR A 753 64.23 -37.08 -15.26
N SER A 754 64.07 -35.77 -15.00
CA SER A 754 64.50 -35.16 -13.72
C SER A 754 63.67 -35.67 -12.54
N ALA A 755 62.38 -35.92 -12.73
CA ALA A 755 61.54 -36.51 -11.68
C ALA A 755 61.89 -37.97 -11.40
N ALA A 756 62.11 -38.78 -12.43
CA ALA A 756 62.61 -40.15 -12.29
C ALA A 756 63.93 -40.19 -11.51
N LEU A 757 64.81 -39.20 -11.75
CA LEU A 757 66.07 -39.06 -11.03
C LEU A 757 65.88 -38.73 -9.55
N ILE A 758 64.94 -37.83 -9.22
CA ILE A 758 64.61 -37.42 -7.84
C ILE A 758 63.98 -38.59 -7.06
N GLU A 759 63.18 -39.43 -7.72
CA GLU A 759 62.57 -40.61 -7.12
C GLU A 759 63.48 -41.85 -7.11
N GLU A 760 64.75 -41.71 -7.52
CA GLU A 760 65.76 -42.76 -7.55
C GLU A 760 65.46 -43.92 -8.54
N ASP A 761 64.56 -43.72 -9.50
CA ASP A 761 64.32 -44.65 -10.62
C ASP A 761 65.32 -44.40 -11.77
N TYR A 762 66.57 -44.79 -11.53
CA TYR A 762 67.67 -44.55 -12.47
C TYR A 762 67.53 -45.27 -13.81
N LEU A 763 66.86 -46.44 -13.83
CA LEU A 763 66.65 -47.21 -15.05
C LEU A 763 65.65 -46.52 -15.99
N GLU A 764 64.56 -45.99 -15.44
CA GLU A 764 63.61 -45.24 -16.24
C GLU A 764 64.16 -43.87 -16.63
N SER A 765 64.90 -43.20 -15.74
CA SER A 765 65.63 -41.97 -16.07
C SER A 765 66.61 -42.19 -17.24
N TYR A 766 67.33 -43.32 -17.28
CA TYR A 766 68.20 -43.69 -18.39
C TYR A 766 67.43 -43.87 -19.72
N ARG A 767 66.28 -44.55 -19.71
CA ARG A 767 65.43 -44.70 -20.90
C ARG A 767 64.91 -43.35 -21.40
N LEU A 768 64.44 -42.50 -20.50
CA LEU A 768 63.93 -41.18 -20.87
C LEU A 768 65.05 -40.27 -21.42
N CYS A 769 66.29 -40.38 -20.93
CA CYS A 769 67.46 -39.73 -21.53
C CYS A 769 67.64 -40.13 -23.01
N GLN A 770 67.55 -41.42 -23.33
CA GLN A 770 67.65 -41.90 -24.72
C GLN A 770 66.57 -41.29 -25.62
N ILE A 771 65.31 -41.32 -25.15
CA ILE A 771 64.16 -40.75 -25.89
C ILE A 771 64.31 -39.23 -26.07
N THR A 772 64.81 -38.53 -25.05
CA THR A 772 65.05 -37.08 -25.10
C THR A 772 66.12 -36.72 -26.13
N VAL A 773 67.22 -37.47 -26.15
CA VAL A 773 68.35 -37.27 -27.06
C VAL A 773 67.95 -37.58 -28.50
N GLU A 774 67.22 -38.66 -28.73
CA GLU A 774 66.68 -39.01 -30.05
C GLU A 774 65.75 -37.90 -30.58
N ALA A 775 64.84 -37.40 -29.73
CA ALA A 775 63.97 -36.29 -30.09
C ALA A 775 64.76 -35.01 -30.42
N ALA A 776 65.82 -34.70 -29.68
CA ALA A 776 66.68 -33.54 -29.91
C ALA A 776 67.54 -33.67 -31.19
N GLN A 777 68.04 -34.87 -31.50
CA GLN A 777 68.79 -35.15 -32.73
C GLN A 777 67.90 -35.05 -33.97
N ASN A 778 66.69 -35.61 -33.90
CA ASN A 778 65.69 -35.49 -34.96
C ASN A 778 65.29 -34.03 -35.21
N ALA A 779 65.30 -33.17 -34.19
CA ALA A 779 65.05 -31.72 -34.33
C ALA A 779 66.08 -31.01 -35.23
N LYS A 780 67.35 -31.44 -35.24
CA LYS A 780 68.42 -30.85 -36.08
C LYS A 780 68.12 -30.93 -37.58
N MET A 781 67.23 -31.85 -38.00
CA MET A 781 66.84 -32.04 -39.39
C MET A 781 65.70 -31.09 -39.85
N THR A 782 65.14 -30.27 -38.96
CA THR A 782 63.90 -29.50 -39.21
C THR A 782 64.11 -28.03 -39.65
N GLY A 783 65.37 -27.56 -39.75
CA GLY A 783 65.69 -26.23 -40.32
C GLY A 783 65.29 -25.00 -39.48
N LYS A 784 64.99 -25.18 -38.17
CA LYS A 784 64.65 -24.08 -37.24
C LYS A 784 65.88 -23.23 -36.85
N SER A 785 65.62 -22.04 -36.26
CA SER A 785 66.65 -21.07 -35.83
C SER A 785 67.70 -21.70 -34.90
N LYS A 786 68.95 -21.20 -34.97
CA LYS A 786 70.07 -21.67 -34.15
C LYS A 786 69.77 -21.56 -32.64
N ASP A 787 69.18 -20.45 -32.21
CA ASP A 787 68.80 -20.24 -30.81
C ASP A 787 67.78 -21.27 -30.30
N TYR A 788 66.78 -21.59 -31.13
CA TYR A 788 65.80 -22.63 -30.81
C TYR A 788 66.47 -24.01 -30.68
N GLN A 789 67.39 -24.34 -31.58
CA GLN A 789 68.10 -25.62 -31.54
C GLN A 789 69.07 -25.70 -30.35
N ASP A 790 69.70 -24.58 -29.98
CA ASP A 790 70.55 -24.48 -28.81
C ASP A 790 69.74 -24.71 -27.53
N GLN A 791 68.53 -24.14 -27.42
CA GLN A 791 67.60 -24.42 -26.30
C GLN A 791 67.15 -25.89 -26.25
N VAL A 792 66.84 -26.52 -27.39
CA VAL A 792 66.48 -27.95 -27.46
C VAL A 792 67.65 -28.81 -26.96
N ASN A 793 68.85 -28.58 -27.51
CA ASN A 793 70.05 -29.30 -27.13
C ASN A 793 70.35 -29.09 -25.65
N GLN A 794 70.20 -27.85 -25.15
CA GLN A 794 70.45 -27.48 -23.76
C GLN A 794 69.65 -28.30 -22.77
N ASN A 795 68.34 -28.42 -22.98
CA ASN A 795 67.46 -29.22 -22.11
C ASN A 795 67.80 -30.72 -22.18
N ALA A 796 68.27 -31.23 -23.32
CA ALA A 796 68.59 -32.64 -23.49
C ALA A 796 69.94 -33.05 -22.86
N TRP A 797 71.03 -32.30 -23.09
CA TRP A 797 72.35 -32.67 -22.58
C TRP A 797 72.48 -32.47 -21.07
N GLN A 798 71.82 -31.44 -20.50
CA GLN A 798 71.88 -31.15 -19.06
C GLN A 798 71.31 -32.29 -18.23
N VAL A 799 70.20 -32.88 -18.65
CA VAL A 799 69.56 -33.97 -17.92
C VAL A 799 70.39 -35.26 -18.01
N CYS A 800 70.97 -35.54 -19.19
CA CYS A 800 71.91 -36.65 -19.36
C CYS A 800 73.16 -36.50 -18.47
N LEU A 801 73.70 -35.28 -18.36
CA LEU A 801 74.80 -34.98 -17.45
C LEU A 801 74.40 -35.17 -15.98
N ASN A 802 73.19 -34.74 -15.59
CA ASN A 802 72.70 -34.88 -14.23
C ASN A 802 72.60 -36.36 -13.81
N LEU A 803 72.07 -37.23 -14.67
CA LEU A 803 72.02 -38.68 -14.40
C LEU A 803 73.43 -39.30 -14.33
N GLY A 804 74.35 -38.91 -15.24
CA GLY A 804 75.73 -39.42 -15.24
C GLY A 804 76.53 -39.09 -13.97
N LYS A 805 76.24 -37.95 -13.34
CA LYS A 805 76.87 -37.49 -12.09
C LYS A 805 76.42 -38.25 -10.84
N VAL A 806 75.28 -38.94 -10.86
CA VAL A 806 74.74 -39.60 -9.66
C VAL A 806 75.56 -40.81 -9.29
N GLU A 807 76.33 -40.69 -8.20
CA GLU A 807 77.17 -41.79 -7.68
C GLU A 807 76.36 -42.97 -7.13
N ALA A 808 75.11 -42.72 -6.71
CA ALA A 808 74.18 -43.74 -6.21
C ALA A 808 73.63 -44.69 -7.30
N PHE A 809 73.86 -44.39 -8.59
CA PHE A 809 73.51 -45.30 -9.67
C PHE A 809 74.69 -46.25 -9.96
N ASP A 810 74.55 -47.51 -9.56
CA ASP A 810 75.62 -48.52 -9.59
C ASP A 810 76.04 -48.96 -11.02
N ASP A 811 75.20 -48.73 -12.03
CA ASP A 811 75.47 -49.13 -13.42
C ASP A 811 76.38 -48.13 -14.13
N ILE A 812 77.69 -48.31 -13.95
CA ILE A 812 78.76 -47.49 -14.55
C ILE A 812 78.63 -47.45 -16.08
N ASN A 813 78.26 -48.55 -16.74
CA ASN A 813 78.17 -48.60 -18.20
C ASN A 813 77.05 -47.69 -18.72
N ARG A 814 75.86 -47.74 -18.11
CA ARG A 814 74.74 -46.86 -18.47
C ARG A 814 75.02 -45.39 -18.15
N ARG A 815 75.76 -45.11 -17.07
CA ARG A 815 76.21 -43.74 -16.73
C ARG A 815 77.22 -43.18 -17.73
N LEU A 816 78.19 -43.98 -18.17
CA LEU A 816 79.11 -43.60 -19.24
C LEU A 816 78.38 -43.37 -20.57
N ASP A 817 77.34 -44.16 -20.83
CA ASP A 817 76.52 -44.05 -22.04
C ASP A 817 75.71 -42.75 -22.07
N VAL A 818 75.02 -42.35 -20.99
CA VAL A 818 74.31 -41.05 -20.95
C VAL A 818 75.24 -39.86 -20.97
N LEU A 819 76.44 -39.96 -20.38
CA LEU A 819 77.48 -38.93 -20.51
C LEU A 819 77.98 -38.84 -21.96
N SER A 820 78.05 -39.97 -22.68
CA SER A 820 78.35 -39.96 -24.12
C SER A 820 77.26 -39.28 -24.93
N MET A 821 76.00 -39.53 -24.62
CA MET A 821 74.86 -38.84 -25.23
C MET A 821 74.90 -37.32 -24.94
N ALA A 822 75.24 -36.92 -23.72
CA ALA A 822 75.40 -35.52 -23.34
C ALA A 822 76.49 -34.83 -24.18
N MET A 823 77.63 -35.49 -24.44
CA MET A 823 78.71 -34.94 -25.28
C MET A 823 78.29 -34.69 -26.74
N THR A 824 77.37 -35.50 -27.28
CA THR A 824 76.89 -35.32 -28.67
C THR A 824 75.99 -34.09 -28.85
N LEU A 825 75.39 -33.61 -27.75
CA LEU A 825 74.44 -32.50 -27.75
C LEU A 825 74.95 -31.25 -27.03
N SER A 826 75.97 -31.36 -26.17
CA SER A 826 76.51 -30.23 -25.43
C SER A 826 77.17 -29.19 -26.33
N PRO A 827 77.01 -27.89 -26.03
CA PRO A 827 77.71 -26.83 -26.73
C PRO A 827 79.22 -26.90 -26.43
N PRO A 828 80.09 -26.44 -27.34
CA PRO A 828 81.53 -26.67 -27.27
C PRO A 828 82.19 -26.16 -25.99
N GLU A 829 81.58 -25.17 -25.33
CA GLU A 829 82.03 -24.59 -24.07
C GLU A 829 81.91 -25.55 -22.88
N ASN A 830 80.90 -26.44 -22.88
CA ASN A 830 80.60 -27.32 -21.74
C ASN A 830 81.07 -28.77 -21.96
N ILE A 831 81.62 -29.10 -23.14
CA ILE A 831 82.13 -30.44 -23.44
C ILE A 831 83.24 -30.85 -22.45
N SER A 832 84.10 -29.91 -22.04
CA SER A 832 85.18 -30.18 -21.08
C SER A 832 84.67 -30.69 -19.74
N ASP A 833 83.54 -30.16 -19.28
CA ASP A 833 82.95 -30.48 -17.99
C ASP A 833 82.29 -31.86 -18.01
N VAL A 834 81.59 -32.18 -19.11
CA VAL A 834 81.02 -33.52 -19.34
C VAL A 834 82.15 -34.56 -19.45
N LEU A 835 83.22 -34.26 -20.20
CA LEU A 835 84.40 -35.13 -20.35
C LEU A 835 85.13 -35.36 -19.02
N ALA A 836 85.19 -34.37 -18.14
CA ALA A 836 85.82 -34.51 -16.83
C ALA A 836 85.08 -35.53 -15.95
N VAL A 837 83.74 -35.47 -15.94
CA VAL A 837 82.89 -36.45 -15.25
C VAL A 837 83.02 -37.84 -15.88
N TRP A 838 83.01 -37.92 -17.22
CA TRP A 838 83.19 -39.18 -17.95
C TRP A 838 84.54 -39.84 -17.64
N ARG A 839 85.65 -39.08 -17.67
CA ARG A 839 87.00 -39.60 -17.36
C ARG A 839 87.19 -39.98 -15.89
N LYS A 840 86.47 -39.36 -14.96
CA LYS A 840 86.46 -39.80 -13.55
C LYS A 840 85.80 -41.18 -13.47
N LEU A 841 84.62 -41.31 -14.05
CA LEU A 841 83.83 -42.53 -14.01
C LEU A 841 84.47 -43.71 -14.77
N ASP A 842 85.12 -43.45 -15.91
CA ASP A 842 85.81 -44.48 -16.72
C ASP A 842 87.06 -45.01 -16.01
N ARG A 843 87.72 -44.20 -15.17
CA ARG A 843 88.82 -44.65 -14.31
C ARG A 843 88.35 -45.54 -13.17
N ASP A 844 87.14 -45.33 -12.69
CA ASP A 844 86.50 -46.12 -11.63
C ASP A 844 85.82 -47.39 -12.18
N ARG A 845 85.86 -47.60 -13.50
CA ARG A 845 85.33 -48.81 -14.16
C ARG A 845 86.17 -50.02 -13.73
N PRO A 846 85.59 -51.03 -13.07
CA PRO A 846 86.34 -52.22 -12.70
C PRO A 846 86.80 -52.94 -13.97
N ASP A 847 88.10 -53.24 -14.04
CA ASP A 847 88.67 -54.14 -15.05
C ASP A 847 87.85 -55.43 -15.08
N GLN A 848 87.50 -55.93 -16.27
CA GLN A 848 86.82 -57.24 -16.40
C GLN A 848 87.60 -58.39 -15.72
N ILE A 849 88.87 -58.17 -15.38
CA ILE A 849 89.77 -59.09 -14.69
C ILE A 849 89.59 -59.04 -13.15
N SER A 850 89.21 -57.91 -12.56
CA SER A 850 89.03 -57.76 -11.10
C SER A 850 87.65 -58.26 -10.61
N LEU A 851 86.61 -58.22 -11.43
CA LEU A 851 85.32 -58.89 -11.17
C LEU A 851 85.42 -60.43 -11.19
N ALA A 852 86.34 -60.99 -11.99
CA ALA A 852 86.65 -62.42 -11.98
C ALA A 852 87.45 -62.86 -10.73
N GLN A 853 88.20 -61.94 -10.10
CA GLN A 853 88.96 -62.22 -8.87
C GLN A 853 88.12 -62.05 -7.58
N LEU A 854 87.10 -61.18 -7.60
CA LEU A 854 86.12 -61.02 -6.51
C LEU A 854 85.08 -62.16 -6.45
N SER A 855 84.79 -62.83 -7.58
CA SER A 855 83.98 -64.05 -7.60
C SER A 855 84.75 -65.30 -7.12
N ALA A 856 86.08 -65.30 -7.22
CA ALA A 856 86.95 -66.38 -6.74
C ALA A 856 87.26 -66.31 -5.23
N SER A 857 87.13 -65.13 -4.61
CA SER A 857 87.39 -64.92 -3.17
C SER A 857 86.16 -65.13 -2.27
N ASN A 858 84.94 -65.08 -2.83
CA ASN A 858 83.70 -65.45 -2.13
C ASN A 858 83.45 -66.98 -2.04
N TYR A 859 84.28 -67.82 -2.67
CA TYR A 859 84.13 -69.28 -2.60
C TYR A 859 84.83 -69.92 -1.38
N ASN A 860 85.81 -69.26 -0.76
CA ASN A 860 86.62 -69.83 0.34
C ASN A 860 86.22 -69.42 1.77
N GLN A 861 85.15 -68.63 1.95
CA GLN A 861 84.52 -68.38 3.25
C GLN A 861 83.24 -69.20 3.48
N SER A 862 82.98 -70.16 2.59
CA SER A 862 81.88 -71.11 2.69
C SER A 862 82.30 -72.42 3.37
N GLN A 863 82.75 -72.38 4.64
CA GLN A 863 82.79 -73.55 5.53
C GLN A 863 83.19 -73.19 6.98
N GLN A 864 82.26 -72.62 7.74
CA GLN A 864 82.13 -72.96 9.17
C GLN A 864 80.74 -72.55 9.69
N GLU A 865 80.02 -73.58 10.17
CA GLU A 865 78.79 -73.56 10.97
C GLU A 865 77.43 -73.41 10.27
N SER A 866 76.98 -74.60 9.83
CA SER A 866 75.61 -75.01 9.62
C SER A 866 74.91 -75.49 10.92
N LYS A 867 73.58 -75.29 10.99
CA LYS A 867 72.51 -76.11 11.63
C LYS A 867 71.83 -75.60 12.91
N GLY A 868 70.49 -75.48 12.79
CA GLY A 868 69.49 -75.85 13.81
C GLY A 868 68.95 -74.70 14.66
N TRP A 869 67.83 -74.05 14.34
CA TRP A 869 66.45 -74.49 14.63
C TRP A 869 66.26 -75.12 16.03
N GLN A 870 65.94 -74.29 17.04
CA GLN A 870 64.78 -74.43 17.96
C GLN A 870 64.85 -73.42 19.11
N GLY A 871 63.72 -72.76 19.37
CA GLY A 871 63.28 -72.38 20.72
C GLY A 871 63.82 -71.09 21.32
N LEU A 872 63.09 -69.99 21.15
CA LEU A 872 62.43 -69.24 22.26
C LEU A 872 61.70 -68.01 21.70
N PHE A 873 60.50 -68.26 21.16
CA PHE A 873 59.38 -67.36 21.34
C PHE A 873 59.09 -67.27 22.85
N GLN A 874 59.08 -66.07 23.42
CA GLN A 874 58.06 -65.65 24.39
C GLN A 874 58.14 -64.15 24.67
N ASN A 875 57.00 -63.49 24.40
CA ASN A 875 56.35 -62.39 25.15
C ASN A 875 57.13 -61.07 25.31
N ALA A 876 56.63 -59.94 24.80
CA ALA A 876 55.39 -59.31 25.28
C ALA A 876 54.71 -58.53 24.13
N THR A 877 53.59 -59.03 23.57
CA THR A 877 52.16 -58.71 23.87
C THR A 877 51.64 -57.37 23.33
N LYS A 878 50.62 -57.49 22.46
CA LYS A 878 49.62 -56.48 22.07
C LYS A 878 48.69 -56.10 23.24
N GLN A 879 47.89 -55.04 23.02
CA GLN A 879 46.78 -54.44 23.81
C GLN A 879 47.23 -53.38 24.85
N TRP A 880 46.77 -52.12 24.87
CA TRP A 880 45.45 -51.46 24.63
C TRP A 880 45.57 -50.16 23.79
N SER A 881 44.67 -49.82 22.87
CA SER A 881 43.33 -49.16 22.99
C SER A 881 43.32 -47.72 23.54
N LEU A 882 42.89 -46.80 22.67
CA LEU A 882 42.13 -45.56 22.86
C LEU A 882 41.75 -45.14 24.29
N GLY A 883 42.02 -43.87 24.63
CA GLY A 883 41.38 -43.14 25.73
C GLY A 883 41.83 -41.69 25.83
N ASP A 884 40.90 -40.78 25.54
CA ASP A 884 40.82 -39.39 26.01
C ASP A 884 41.84 -38.35 25.51
N LEU A 885 41.60 -38.00 24.25
CA LEU A 885 41.71 -36.64 23.74
C LEU A 885 40.54 -35.78 24.28
N LEU A 886 40.71 -35.12 25.43
CA LEU A 886 39.90 -33.94 25.79
C LEU A 886 40.72 -32.89 26.55
N THR A 887 40.76 -31.71 25.93
CA THR A 887 40.80 -30.37 26.51
C THR A 887 42.11 -29.83 27.12
N GLY A 888 42.56 -28.73 26.52
CA GLY A 888 43.13 -27.59 27.25
C GLY A 888 44.54 -27.19 26.84
N GLY A 889 44.69 -26.03 26.20
CA GLY A 889 45.95 -25.28 26.21
C GLY A 889 46.28 -24.53 24.94
N GLU A 890 45.76 -23.31 24.80
CA GLU A 890 46.36 -22.26 23.98
C GLU A 890 47.80 -21.95 24.43
N ALA A 891 48.68 -21.61 23.47
CA ALA A 891 49.53 -20.41 23.45
C ALA A 891 50.96 -20.63 22.92
N SER A 892 51.27 -19.77 21.94
CA SER A 892 52.55 -19.10 21.62
C SER A 892 53.77 -19.87 21.09
N GLU A 893 54.16 -19.43 19.90
CA GLU A 893 55.51 -19.01 19.47
C GLU A 893 56.64 -20.05 19.31
N GLY A 894 56.98 -20.26 18.02
CA GLY A 894 58.34 -20.03 17.50
C GLY A 894 59.43 -21.03 17.85
N ASN A 895 59.84 -21.87 16.89
CA ASN A 895 61.14 -21.69 16.23
C ASN A 895 61.33 -22.64 15.03
N ASN A 896 62.08 -22.12 14.05
CA ASN A 896 62.44 -22.73 12.77
C ASN A 896 63.28 -24.01 12.92
N GLY A 897 62.88 -25.07 12.22
CA GLY A 897 63.68 -26.28 12.02
C GLY A 897 63.42 -26.88 10.64
N LYS A 898 64.15 -26.43 9.61
CA LYS A 898 64.08 -26.99 8.25
C LYS A 898 64.56 -28.45 8.24
N ARG A 899 63.77 -29.34 7.64
CA ARG A 899 64.10 -30.77 7.47
C ARG A 899 65.05 -30.95 6.28
N LYS A 900 65.98 -31.92 6.40
CA LYS A 900 66.99 -32.27 5.37
C LYS A 900 66.45 -32.57 3.96
N ARG A 901 65.13 -32.70 3.77
CA ARG A 901 64.47 -32.89 2.47
C ARG A 901 64.38 -31.58 1.66
N ASP A 902 64.34 -30.42 2.32
CA ASP A 902 64.30 -29.10 1.65
C ASP A 902 65.69 -28.67 1.12
N ILE A 903 66.76 -29.23 1.68
CA ILE A 903 68.15 -28.88 1.33
C ILE A 903 68.58 -29.52 -0.01
N LEU A 904 67.95 -30.62 -0.43
CA LEU A 904 68.19 -31.23 -1.75
C LEU A 904 67.35 -30.60 -2.88
N ARG A 905 66.28 -29.87 -2.54
CA ARG A 905 65.45 -29.13 -3.50
C ARG A 905 66.15 -27.86 -4.01
N ASP A 906 66.90 -27.19 -3.14
CA ASP A 906 67.64 -25.96 -3.48
C ASP A 906 68.93 -26.22 -4.28
N ALA A 907 69.47 -27.44 -4.26
CA ALA A 907 70.71 -27.78 -4.98
C ALA A 907 70.51 -28.09 -6.48
N VAL A 908 69.27 -28.33 -6.93
CA VAL A 908 68.96 -28.71 -8.33
C VAL A 908 68.07 -27.67 -9.04
N GLY A 909 67.39 -26.78 -8.29
CA GLY A 909 66.42 -25.82 -8.84
C GLY A 909 66.99 -24.52 -9.46
N GLY A 910 68.30 -24.30 -9.47
CA GLY A 910 68.89 -23.00 -9.79
C GLY A 910 69.07 -22.64 -11.27
N TRP A 911 68.80 -23.56 -12.21
CA TRP A 911 69.20 -23.37 -13.62
C TRP A 911 68.10 -23.62 -14.67
N LEU A 912 66.83 -23.68 -14.26
CA LEU A 912 65.70 -23.96 -15.17
C LEU A 912 64.55 -22.93 -15.14
N PHE A 913 64.70 -21.80 -14.43
CA PHE A 913 63.66 -20.76 -14.34
C PHE A 913 64.20 -19.32 -14.44
N GLN A 914 64.91 -19.02 -15.53
CA GLN A 914 65.10 -17.64 -15.98
C GLN A 914 64.84 -17.54 -17.49
N SER A 915 63.61 -17.16 -17.85
CA SER A 915 63.20 -16.41 -19.04
C SER A 915 61.83 -15.83 -18.78
#